data_AF-A0A955GMD9-F1
#
_entry.id   AF-A0A955GMD9-F1
#
_cell.length_a   1.000
_cell.length_b   1.000
_cell.length_c   1.000
_cell.angle_alpha   90.00
_cell.angle_beta   90.00
_cell.angle_gamma   90.00
#
_symmetry.space_group_name_H-M   'P 1'
#
loop_
_entity.id
_entity.type
_entity.pdbx_description
1 polymer ?
#
loop_
_entity_poly.entity_id
_entity_poly.type
_entity_poly.pdbx_seq_one_letter_code
_entity_poly.pdbx_strand_id
1 'polypeptide(L)'
;MVNFDNTKQAKKIDEIKRREEESFVARVAESAGLPYIDLSGVPIETDALVVVPEDEARRANLAPFKITGKNLYVAVKSTNLPETQSVLERLGNEGYNLGVHLVSNHSLAKAWERYRDVSQAEVSEGGMLDISAEELERLTKEISTNQDVARIFQSILTGSSKKRISELMEVIFGGAIATESSDVHIEAQEDQVRLRFRQDGVLQDITNFDYESYQRILSRIKLLSEMKLTQTENAQDGRFTIDYQGKEIEVRVSVIPSAYGESFVMRILNPDGIKVGVEHLGIEPRLFEILMREIRKPNGMILTTGPTGSGKTTTLYSFMDKVYSPDVKILTIEDPIEYHLAGISQTQVNREKGYDFLSGLRAALRQDPDIVMVGEIRDSETASIAVNASLTGHMVFSTLHTNSAAGVIPRLLDLGVSPQILAAALSVSLAQRLVRKVCQNCKDIIEPTDEQIRTIRGILSRAAENNKPLHEYGLSVDQPVTLVRGRGCEVCNGTGYKGRVGLFEAIITDDLIEELLNKKPSEQEVRKVAEKQGLLNMAEDGIVKILDGTTTLEEVQKVVDLDVENLTKVDAPKGTSVVDTSQMNPAALFTKKSPELSVLVDRLRSLENQQRINPSDNITAEIENLETTILELVKRPDAEAVVGEDQDFANSHRTMNRLADNLRDLRTHQTKNPDEGAAKALRRVREEIEHHDVLKKAA
;
A
#
# COMPACT_ATOMS: atom_id res chain seq x y z
N MET A 1 55.90 -10.75 34.98
CA MET A 1 56.12 -9.60 34.09
C MET A 1 54.83 -8.81 34.02
N VAL A 2 54.83 -7.56 34.48
CA VAL A 2 53.69 -6.65 34.33
C VAL A 2 53.55 -6.36 32.83
N ASN A 3 52.46 -6.78 32.22
CA ASN A 3 52.21 -6.56 30.80
C ASN A 3 51.73 -5.10 30.65
N PHE A 4 52.63 -4.21 30.24
CA PHE A 4 52.30 -2.82 29.96
C PHE A 4 51.46 -2.78 28.68
N ASP A 5 50.17 -2.49 28.81
CA ASP A 5 49.29 -2.22 27.69
C ASP A 5 49.61 -0.84 27.10
N ASN A 6 50.65 -0.81 26.26
CA ASN A 6 51.13 0.40 25.58
C ASN A 6 50.04 1.05 24.70
N THR A 7 48.98 0.33 24.31
CA THR A 7 47.93 0.89 23.45
C THR A 7 46.96 1.81 24.19
N LYS A 8 46.62 1.50 25.46
CA LYS A 8 45.79 2.39 26.30
C LYS A 8 46.53 3.66 26.70
N GLN A 9 47.82 3.56 27.02
CA GLN A 9 48.64 4.74 27.33
C GLN A 9 48.83 5.63 26.10
N ALA A 10 49.05 5.04 24.91
CA ALA A 10 49.17 5.81 23.67
C ALA A 10 47.87 6.58 23.34
N LYS A 11 46.70 5.95 23.44
CA LYS A 11 45.40 6.62 23.23
C LYS A 11 45.17 7.77 24.21
N LYS A 12 45.53 7.58 25.48
CA LYS A 12 45.37 8.62 26.51
C LYS A 12 46.30 9.82 26.29
N ILE A 13 47.52 9.58 25.81
CA ILE A 13 48.46 10.65 25.44
C ILE A 13 47.96 11.42 24.22
N ASP A 14 47.41 10.72 23.22
CA ASP A 14 46.85 11.34 22.01
C ASP A 14 45.62 12.23 22.33
N GLU A 15 44.74 11.75 23.21
CA GLU A 15 43.58 12.51 23.70
C GLU A 15 43.99 13.78 24.46
N ILE A 16 45.03 13.70 25.31
CA ILE A 16 45.59 14.87 26.00
C ILE A 16 46.16 15.88 25.00
N LYS A 17 46.96 15.42 24.02
CA LYS A 17 47.54 16.28 22.99
C LYS A 17 46.48 16.99 22.16
N ARG A 18 45.43 16.27 21.76
CA ARG A 18 44.29 16.83 21.02
C ARG A 18 43.59 17.90 21.84
N ARG A 19 43.29 17.63 23.11
CA ARG A 19 42.64 18.61 23.99
C ARG A 19 43.51 19.86 24.18
N GLU A 20 44.83 19.71 24.28
CA GLU A 20 45.76 20.83 24.36
C GLU A 20 45.81 21.63 23.05
N GLU A 21 45.79 20.98 21.89
CA GLU A 21 45.73 21.64 20.58
C GLU A 21 44.44 22.46 20.43
N GLU A 22 43.29 21.86 20.72
CA GLU A 22 41.99 22.54 20.67
C GLU A 22 41.95 23.75 21.63
N SER A 23 42.45 23.59 22.86
CA SER A 23 42.53 24.68 23.84
C SER A 23 43.49 25.80 23.38
N PHE A 24 44.55 25.46 22.65
CA PHE A 24 45.47 26.44 22.09
C PHE A 24 44.82 27.24 20.96
N VAL A 25 44.16 26.56 20.01
CA VAL A 25 43.49 27.23 18.88
C VAL A 25 42.35 28.13 19.36
N ALA A 26 41.58 27.71 20.36
CA ALA A 26 40.53 28.53 20.95
C ALA A 26 41.07 29.89 21.46
N ARG A 27 42.23 29.90 22.14
CA ARG A 27 42.88 31.13 22.61
C ARG A 27 43.42 32.00 21.46
N VAL A 28 43.98 31.35 20.43
CA VAL A 28 44.46 32.07 19.23
C VAL A 28 43.28 32.75 18.53
N ALA A 29 42.15 32.06 18.40
CA ALA A 29 40.95 32.60 17.78
C ALA A 29 40.38 33.80 18.55
N GLU A 30 40.33 33.72 19.88
CA GLU A 30 39.93 34.83 20.74
C GLU A 30 40.83 36.05 20.53
N SER A 31 42.16 35.85 20.47
CA SER A 31 43.11 36.94 20.22
C SER A 31 43.01 37.55 18.82
N ALA A 32 42.51 36.79 17.84
CA ALA A 32 42.33 37.21 16.46
C ALA A 32 40.92 37.79 16.18
N GLY A 33 40.02 37.78 17.17
CA GLY A 33 38.63 38.22 16.99
C GLY A 33 37.81 37.30 16.07
N LEU A 34 38.20 36.04 15.93
CA LEU A 34 37.54 35.05 15.08
C LEU A 34 36.87 33.95 15.93
N PRO A 35 35.73 33.40 15.48
CA PRO A 35 35.11 32.29 16.18
C PRO A 35 35.95 31.01 16.01
N TYR A 36 36.03 30.21 17.07
CA TYR A 36 36.66 28.89 17.07
C TYR A 36 35.60 27.78 16.91
N ILE A 37 35.96 26.66 16.29
CA ILE A 37 35.09 25.48 16.23
C ILE A 37 35.91 24.18 16.30
N ASP A 38 35.37 23.19 17.01
CA ASP A 38 35.87 21.81 17.01
C ASP A 38 34.98 20.95 16.10
N LEU A 39 35.50 20.54 14.94
CA LEU A 39 34.76 19.72 13.97
C LEU A 39 34.58 18.27 14.44
N SER A 40 35.15 17.90 15.58
CA SER A 40 34.99 16.59 16.20
C SER A 40 33.55 16.31 16.62
N GLY A 41 32.84 17.33 17.10
CA GLY A 41 31.44 17.25 17.54
C GLY A 41 30.44 17.87 16.56
N VAL A 42 30.89 18.36 15.41
CA VAL A 42 30.06 19.09 14.45
C VAL A 42 29.88 18.25 13.18
N PRO A 43 28.64 18.09 12.67
CA PRO A 43 28.41 17.43 11.39
C PRO A 43 29.00 18.27 10.26
N ILE A 44 29.70 17.59 9.34
CA ILE A 44 30.27 18.20 8.12
C ILE A 44 29.30 17.89 6.98
N GLU A 45 28.75 18.94 6.38
CA GLU A 45 27.79 18.84 5.27
C GLU A 45 28.54 18.63 3.94
N THR A 46 28.18 17.58 3.19
CA THR A 46 28.79 17.27 1.89
C THR A 46 28.58 18.39 0.87
N ASP A 47 27.41 19.04 0.91
CA ASP A 47 27.06 20.14 0.01
C ASP A 47 27.96 21.35 0.21
N ALA A 48 28.44 21.57 1.44
CA ALA A 48 29.42 22.62 1.73
C ALA A 48 30.78 22.25 1.12
N LEU A 49 31.22 21.00 1.26
CA LEU A 49 32.51 20.53 0.74
C LEU A 49 32.60 20.64 -0.80
N VAL A 50 31.47 20.50 -1.52
CA VAL A 50 31.41 20.66 -2.98
C VAL A 50 31.84 22.06 -3.42
N VAL A 51 31.64 23.09 -2.59
CA VAL A 51 31.93 24.49 -2.93
C VAL A 51 33.43 24.76 -3.10
N VAL A 52 34.30 23.97 -2.45
CA VAL A 52 35.76 24.10 -2.60
C VAL A 52 36.35 22.73 -2.92
N PRO A 53 36.94 22.53 -4.12
CA PRO A 53 37.60 21.27 -4.49
C PRO A 53 38.65 20.81 -3.47
N GLU A 54 38.78 19.49 -3.28
CA GLU A 54 39.67 18.90 -2.26
C GLU A 54 41.12 19.41 -2.38
N ASP A 55 41.65 19.47 -3.61
CA ASP A 55 43.02 19.94 -3.87
C ASP A 55 43.23 21.42 -3.50
N GLU A 56 42.19 22.24 -3.64
CA GLU A 56 42.21 23.65 -3.26
C GLU A 56 42.07 23.79 -1.74
N ALA A 57 41.13 23.07 -1.13
CA ALA A 57 40.92 23.01 0.32
C ALA A 57 42.19 22.60 1.07
N ARG A 58 42.87 21.54 0.60
CA ARG A 58 44.13 21.06 1.19
C ARG A 58 45.27 22.06 1.07
N ARG A 59 45.48 22.64 -0.12
CA ARG A 59 46.53 23.66 -0.33
C ARG A 59 46.29 24.91 0.50
N ALA A 60 45.04 25.36 0.59
CA ALA A 60 44.65 26.55 1.32
C ALA A 60 44.43 26.31 2.83
N ASN A 61 44.72 25.11 3.35
CA ASN A 61 44.51 24.75 4.77
C ASN A 61 43.13 25.16 5.31
N LEU A 62 42.09 24.89 4.52
CA LEU A 62 40.71 25.18 4.85
C LEU A 62 39.77 24.05 4.44
N ALA A 63 38.54 24.06 4.95
CA ALA A 63 37.45 23.21 4.47
C ALA A 63 36.10 23.88 4.79
N PRO A 64 35.18 24.02 3.83
CA PRO A 64 33.79 24.33 4.15
C PRO A 64 33.18 23.17 4.95
N PHE A 65 32.34 23.46 5.94
CA PHE A 65 31.73 22.40 6.75
C PHE A 65 30.21 22.52 6.90
N LYS A 66 29.64 23.67 6.55
CA LYS A 66 28.20 23.92 6.60
C LYS A 66 27.79 24.98 5.59
N ILE A 67 26.63 24.81 4.95
CA ILE A 67 26.03 25.78 4.03
C ILE A 67 24.54 25.96 4.35
N THR A 68 24.05 27.20 4.32
CA THR A 68 22.62 27.51 4.51
C THR A 68 22.23 28.68 3.63
N GLY A 69 21.58 28.41 2.51
CA GLY A 69 21.33 29.41 1.47
C GLY A 69 22.65 29.96 0.93
N LYS A 70 22.86 31.28 1.02
CA LYS A 70 24.14 31.93 0.66
C LYS A 70 25.14 32.01 1.81
N ASN A 71 24.81 31.56 3.02
CA ASN A 71 25.73 31.58 4.15
C ASN A 71 26.61 30.32 4.13
N LEU A 72 27.92 30.50 3.95
CA LEU A 72 28.89 29.40 3.88
C LEU A 72 29.84 29.49 5.08
N TYR A 73 29.91 28.42 5.86
CA TYR A 73 30.79 28.34 7.03
C TYR A 73 32.06 27.58 6.66
N VAL A 74 33.20 28.23 6.84
CA VAL A 74 34.51 27.75 6.41
C VAL A 74 35.42 27.61 7.61
N ALA A 75 35.94 26.40 7.82
CA ALA A 75 36.97 26.12 8.79
C ALA A 75 38.34 26.43 8.18
N VAL A 76 39.14 27.25 8.85
CA VAL A 76 40.47 27.66 8.39
C VAL A 76 41.52 27.42 9.47
N LYS A 77 42.73 27.06 9.06
CA LYS A 77 43.88 27.00 9.98
C LYS A 77 44.41 28.38 10.35
N SER A 78 44.38 29.33 9.39
CA SER A 78 44.86 30.70 9.56
C SER A 78 44.31 31.58 8.44
N THR A 79 43.87 32.78 8.77
CA THR A 79 43.41 33.78 7.78
C THR A 79 44.55 34.58 7.14
N ASN A 80 45.79 34.38 7.58
CA ASN A 80 46.96 35.15 7.13
C ASN A 80 47.75 34.45 6.01
N LEU A 81 47.30 33.28 5.56
CA LEU A 81 47.95 32.56 4.47
C LEU A 81 47.44 33.11 3.12
N PRO A 82 48.32 33.43 2.15
CA PRO A 82 47.91 33.97 0.85
C PRO A 82 46.92 33.08 0.12
N GLU A 83 47.12 31.76 0.17
CA GLU A 83 46.23 30.79 -0.46
C GLU A 83 44.85 30.77 0.21
N THR A 84 44.78 30.84 1.55
CA THR A 84 43.51 30.93 2.27
C THR A 84 42.76 32.21 1.91
N GLN A 85 43.45 33.35 1.85
CA GLN A 85 42.84 34.63 1.48
C GLN A 85 42.28 34.61 0.07
N SER A 86 43.03 34.08 -0.90
CA SER A 86 42.59 33.93 -2.30
C SER A 86 41.28 33.13 -2.41
N VAL A 87 41.19 32.00 -1.70
CA VAL A 87 39.96 31.17 -1.71
C VAL A 87 38.80 31.91 -1.05
N LEU A 88 39.01 32.57 0.09
CA LEU A 88 37.95 33.33 0.77
C LEU A 88 37.46 34.51 -0.08
N GLU A 89 38.35 35.24 -0.76
CA GLU A 89 37.97 36.32 -1.68
C GLU A 89 37.18 35.80 -2.88
N ARG A 90 37.61 34.68 -3.48
CA ARG A 90 36.89 34.02 -4.58
C ARG A 90 35.46 33.65 -4.17
N LEU A 91 35.31 32.99 -3.01
CA LEU A 91 33.99 32.60 -2.49
C LEU A 91 33.10 33.81 -2.17
N GLY A 92 33.68 34.90 -1.67
CA GLY A 92 32.96 36.16 -1.49
C GLY A 92 32.47 36.75 -2.82
N ASN A 93 33.30 36.72 -3.86
CA ASN A 93 32.95 37.21 -5.20
C ASN A 93 31.89 36.35 -5.90
N GLU A 94 31.83 35.05 -5.58
CA GLU A 94 30.76 34.13 -6.01
C GLU A 94 29.42 34.38 -5.27
N GLY A 95 29.42 35.30 -4.29
CA GLY A 95 28.24 35.79 -3.62
C GLY A 95 27.89 35.07 -2.32
N TYR A 96 28.81 34.32 -1.73
CA TYR A 96 28.63 33.69 -0.42
C TYR A 96 28.92 34.65 0.73
N ASN A 97 28.10 34.59 1.78
CA ASN A 97 28.36 35.24 3.07
C ASN A 97 29.18 34.30 3.94
N LEU A 98 30.45 34.64 4.18
CA LEU A 98 31.39 33.73 4.83
C LEU A 98 31.36 33.83 6.36
N GLY A 99 31.04 32.71 7.01
CA GLY A 99 31.29 32.48 8.43
C GLY A 99 32.64 31.78 8.60
N VAL A 100 33.71 32.53 8.83
CA VAL A 100 35.07 31.97 8.93
C VAL A 100 35.35 31.57 10.38
N HIS A 101 35.71 30.30 10.60
CA HIS A 101 36.04 29.74 11.91
C HIS A 101 37.47 29.19 11.96
N LEU A 102 38.21 29.50 13.03
CA LEU A 102 39.53 28.90 13.27
C LEU A 102 39.40 27.48 13.84
N VAL A 103 40.22 26.56 13.33
CA VAL A 103 40.21 25.14 13.70
C VAL A 103 41.61 24.55 13.92
N SER A 104 41.67 23.44 14.65
CA SER A 104 42.89 22.63 14.79
C SER A 104 43.24 21.84 13.53
N ASN A 105 44.47 21.31 13.46
CA ASN A 105 44.84 20.42 12.35
C ASN A 105 43.99 19.14 12.37
N HIS A 106 43.65 18.66 13.57
CA HIS A 106 42.81 17.48 13.73
C HIS A 106 41.40 17.70 13.16
N SER A 107 40.76 18.82 13.51
CA SER A 107 39.45 19.21 12.99
C SER A 107 39.47 19.33 11.46
N LEU A 108 40.52 19.96 10.92
CA LEU A 108 40.68 20.12 9.47
C LEU A 108 40.89 18.77 8.74
N ALA A 109 41.71 17.88 9.32
CA ALA A 109 41.93 16.53 8.79
C ALA A 109 40.63 15.73 8.74
N LYS A 110 39.79 15.82 9.77
CA LYS A 110 38.47 15.18 9.82
C LYS A 110 37.55 15.72 8.71
N ALA A 111 37.57 17.02 8.43
CA ALA A 111 36.84 17.59 7.30
C ALA A 111 37.36 17.07 5.95
N TRP A 112 38.68 16.96 5.79
CA TRP A 112 39.29 16.42 4.59
C TRP A 112 38.99 14.94 4.35
N GLU A 113 38.88 14.12 5.41
CA GLU A 113 38.45 12.72 5.27
C GLU A 113 37.06 12.59 4.64
N ARG A 114 36.17 13.57 4.84
CA ARG A 114 34.81 13.58 4.28
C ARG A 114 34.78 13.93 2.79
N TYR A 115 35.85 14.47 2.20
CA TYR A 115 35.91 14.68 0.74
C TYR A 115 35.85 13.37 -0.06
N ARG A 116 36.18 12.22 0.55
CA ARG A 116 35.95 10.91 -0.07
C ARG A 116 34.47 10.63 -0.35
N ASP A 117 33.58 11.20 0.48
CA ASP A 117 32.14 11.05 0.32
C ASP A 117 31.63 11.95 -0.83
N VAL A 118 32.38 13.01 -1.15
CA VAL A 118 32.13 13.92 -2.28
C VAL A 118 32.73 13.37 -3.57
N SER A 119 33.96 12.83 -3.55
CA SER A 119 34.60 12.28 -4.75
C SER A 119 33.97 10.98 -5.25
N GLN A 120 33.17 10.30 -4.42
CA GLN A 120 32.30 9.21 -4.85
C GLN A 120 30.97 9.68 -5.47
N ALA A 121 30.64 10.96 -5.33
CA ALA A 121 29.55 11.64 -6.00
C ALA A 121 30.16 12.58 -7.07
N GLU A 122 30.42 12.08 -8.28
CA GLU A 122 30.92 12.93 -9.37
C GLU A 122 30.07 14.21 -9.48
N VAL A 123 30.75 15.35 -9.27
CA VAL A 123 30.18 16.70 -9.35
C VAL A 123 29.66 16.90 -10.77
N SER A 124 28.35 16.76 -10.94
CA SER A 124 27.62 17.39 -12.03
C SER A 124 27.42 18.84 -11.61
N GLU A 125 27.88 19.79 -12.43
CA GLU A 125 27.48 21.19 -12.28
C GLU A 125 25.95 21.26 -12.20
N GLY A 126 25.44 21.81 -11.10
CA GLY A 126 24.07 22.31 -11.00
C GLY A 126 22.94 21.29 -11.05
N GLY A 127 22.78 20.48 -9.99
CA GLY A 127 21.45 20.09 -9.47
C GLY A 127 20.41 19.45 -10.40
N MET A 128 20.75 19.11 -11.64
CA MET A 128 19.94 18.37 -12.59
C MET A 128 20.57 17.00 -12.80
N LEU A 129 19.73 15.99 -12.92
CA LEU A 129 20.09 14.73 -13.53
C LEU A 129 20.68 14.99 -14.91
N ASP A 130 21.95 14.64 -15.11
CA ASP A 130 22.49 14.32 -16.44
C ASP A 130 22.02 12.90 -16.81
N ILE A 131 20.72 12.62 -16.70
CA ILE A 131 20.09 11.57 -17.51
C ILE A 131 19.76 12.28 -18.81
N SER A 132 20.50 11.95 -19.86
CA SER A 132 20.26 12.58 -21.15
C SER A 132 18.87 12.18 -21.64
N ALA A 133 17.99 13.16 -21.85
CA ALA A 133 16.67 12.93 -22.43
C ALA A 133 16.79 12.25 -23.81
N GLU A 134 17.84 12.60 -24.57
CA GLU A 134 18.17 11.97 -25.84
C GLU A 134 18.56 10.49 -25.66
N GLU A 135 19.29 10.17 -24.60
CA GLU A 135 19.71 8.81 -24.29
C GLU A 135 18.55 7.96 -23.79
N LEU A 136 17.65 8.51 -22.95
CA LEU A 136 16.40 7.84 -22.60
C LEU A 136 15.56 7.54 -23.84
N GLU A 137 15.47 8.48 -24.78
CA GLU A 137 14.75 8.27 -26.04
C GLU A 137 15.40 7.18 -26.91
N ARG A 138 16.73 7.11 -26.93
CA ARG A 138 17.47 6.04 -27.61
C ARG A 138 17.21 4.69 -26.97
N LEU A 139 17.40 4.59 -25.64
CA LEU A 139 17.23 3.35 -24.89
C LEU A 139 15.79 2.83 -24.95
N THR A 140 14.79 3.71 -24.91
CA THR A 140 13.39 3.30 -25.03
C THR A 140 13.02 2.74 -26.41
N LYS A 141 13.77 3.10 -27.46
CA LYS A 141 13.63 2.48 -28.80
C LYS A 141 14.40 1.17 -28.92
N GLU A 142 15.52 1.04 -28.22
CA GLU A 142 16.36 -0.17 -28.24
C GLU A 142 15.84 -1.29 -27.32
N ILE A 143 15.20 -0.93 -26.21
CA ILE A 143 14.69 -1.87 -25.22
C ILE A 143 13.26 -2.25 -25.58
N SER A 144 13.03 -3.54 -25.84
CA SER A 144 11.68 -4.09 -26.01
C SER A 144 11.31 -5.08 -24.91
N THR A 145 12.30 -5.67 -24.24
CA THR A 145 12.13 -6.76 -23.28
C THR A 145 12.96 -6.55 -22.01
N ASN A 146 12.60 -7.25 -20.94
CA ASN A 146 13.39 -7.28 -19.69
C ASN A 146 14.80 -7.85 -19.93
N GLN A 147 14.95 -8.74 -20.91
CA GLN A 147 16.26 -9.30 -21.30
C GLN A 147 17.14 -8.25 -21.98
N ASP A 148 16.56 -7.30 -22.72
CA ASP A 148 17.30 -6.16 -23.27
C ASP A 148 17.87 -5.30 -22.16
N VAL A 149 17.03 -4.96 -21.17
CA VAL A 149 17.45 -4.18 -19.99
C VAL A 149 18.59 -4.91 -19.28
N ALA A 150 18.42 -6.19 -18.98
CA ALA A 150 19.43 -6.99 -18.29
C ALA A 150 20.76 -7.04 -19.06
N ARG A 151 20.72 -7.23 -20.38
CA ARG A 151 21.91 -7.28 -21.22
C ARG A 151 22.66 -5.95 -21.26
N ILE A 152 21.94 -4.85 -21.50
CA ILE A 152 22.55 -3.51 -21.59
C ILE A 152 23.11 -3.13 -20.21
N PHE A 153 22.36 -3.37 -19.14
CA PHE A 153 22.80 -3.13 -17.77
C PHE A 153 24.09 -3.89 -17.44
N GLN A 154 24.15 -5.19 -17.73
CA GLN A 154 25.35 -6.01 -17.49
C GLN A 154 26.55 -5.56 -18.34
N SER A 155 26.31 -5.12 -19.58
CA SER A 155 27.40 -4.61 -20.43
C SER A 155 28.07 -3.37 -19.82
N ILE A 156 27.28 -2.44 -19.28
CA ILE A 156 27.76 -1.24 -18.58
C ILE A 156 28.45 -1.62 -17.27
N LEU A 157 27.91 -2.60 -16.55
CA LEU A 157 28.49 -3.12 -15.30
C LEU A 157 29.89 -3.73 -15.51
N THR A 158 30.17 -4.32 -16.67
CA THR A 158 31.51 -4.84 -16.99
C THR A 158 32.45 -3.79 -17.61
N GLY A 159 31.93 -2.63 -18.01
CA GLY A 159 32.68 -1.55 -18.63
C GLY A 159 33.55 -0.76 -17.65
N SER A 160 34.62 -0.14 -18.17
CA SER A 160 35.53 0.74 -17.42
C SER A 160 35.21 2.24 -17.58
N SER A 161 33.96 2.58 -17.94
CA SER A 161 33.51 3.97 -18.13
C SER A 161 33.53 4.74 -16.80
N LYS A 162 34.01 5.99 -16.82
CA LYS A 162 33.92 6.89 -15.66
C LYS A 162 32.45 7.27 -15.37
N LYS A 163 31.60 7.35 -16.40
CA LYS A 163 30.16 7.68 -16.30
C LYS A 163 29.25 6.48 -15.98
N ARG A 164 29.82 5.36 -15.54
CA ARG A 164 29.11 4.08 -15.37
C ARG A 164 27.81 4.19 -14.55
N ILE A 165 27.76 5.01 -13.51
CA ILE A 165 26.55 5.11 -12.66
C ILE A 165 25.41 5.85 -13.36
N SER A 166 25.70 6.92 -14.10
CA SER A 166 24.69 7.62 -14.89
C SER A 166 24.11 6.70 -15.95
N GLU A 167 24.98 5.99 -16.69
CA GLU A 167 24.58 5.02 -17.72
C GLU A 167 23.69 3.90 -17.13
N LEU A 168 24.02 3.39 -15.93
CA LEU A 168 23.17 2.39 -15.25
C LEU A 168 21.80 2.96 -14.88
N MET A 169 21.72 4.20 -14.39
CA MET A 169 20.44 4.85 -14.10
C MET A 169 19.63 5.07 -15.39
N GLU A 170 20.25 5.53 -16.47
CA GLU A 170 19.61 5.72 -17.78
C GLU A 170 18.98 4.41 -18.27
N VAL A 171 19.68 3.27 -18.13
CA VAL A 171 19.13 1.95 -18.49
C VAL A 171 18.02 1.51 -17.54
N ILE A 172 18.13 1.80 -16.25
CA ILE A 172 17.05 1.51 -15.28
C ILE A 172 15.77 2.27 -15.68
N PHE A 173 15.85 3.58 -15.88
CA PHE A 173 14.66 4.40 -16.16
C PHE A 173 14.17 4.21 -17.60
N GLY A 174 15.07 4.20 -18.58
CA GLY A 174 14.74 3.92 -19.98
C GLY A 174 14.11 2.53 -20.13
N GLY A 175 14.64 1.53 -19.43
CA GLY A 175 14.07 0.19 -19.39
C GLY A 175 12.72 0.13 -18.71
N ALA A 176 12.54 0.81 -17.58
CA ALA A 176 11.27 0.84 -16.87
C ALA A 176 10.17 1.57 -17.67
N ILE A 177 10.50 2.66 -18.37
CA ILE A 177 9.59 3.39 -19.27
C ILE A 177 9.23 2.52 -20.48
N ALA A 178 10.22 1.94 -21.16
CA ALA A 178 10.01 1.12 -22.36
C ALA A 178 9.14 -0.11 -22.09
N THR A 179 9.26 -0.66 -20.89
CA THR A 179 8.51 -1.85 -20.45
C THR A 179 7.23 -1.50 -19.67
N GLU A 180 6.81 -0.23 -19.65
CA GLU A 180 5.60 0.26 -18.99
C GLU A 180 5.49 -0.15 -17.51
N SER A 181 6.62 -0.10 -16.80
CA SER A 181 6.73 -0.49 -15.40
C SER A 181 6.23 0.61 -14.46
N SER A 182 5.43 0.25 -13.45
CA SER A 182 4.91 1.20 -12.46
C SER A 182 5.91 1.53 -11.35
N ASP A 183 6.74 0.56 -10.99
CA ASP A 183 7.70 0.70 -9.90
C ASP A 183 9.02 0.00 -10.25
N VAL A 184 10.13 0.60 -9.86
CA VAL A 184 11.47 0.00 -9.87
C VAL A 184 11.85 -0.34 -8.44
N HIS A 185 12.26 -1.58 -8.21
CA HIS A 185 12.68 -2.09 -6.91
C HIS A 185 14.16 -2.45 -6.94
N ILE A 186 14.92 -1.95 -5.98
CA ILE A 186 16.32 -2.33 -5.76
C ILE A 186 16.48 -2.80 -4.32
N GLU A 187 16.82 -4.08 -4.17
CA GLU A 187 16.81 -4.79 -2.89
C GLU A 187 18.15 -5.45 -2.63
N ALA A 188 18.84 -5.04 -1.57
CA ALA A 188 20.05 -5.67 -1.09
C ALA A 188 19.74 -7.01 -0.41
N GLN A 189 20.45 -8.07 -0.79
CA GLN A 189 20.39 -9.43 -0.22
C GLN A 189 21.79 -9.88 0.22
N GLU A 190 21.90 -10.93 1.03
CA GLU A 190 23.18 -11.37 1.62
C GLU A 190 24.39 -11.34 0.67
N ASP A 191 24.26 -11.91 -0.54
CA ASP A 191 25.37 -12.04 -1.49
C ASP A 191 25.30 -11.09 -2.69
N GLN A 192 24.16 -10.47 -2.97
CA GLN A 192 23.92 -9.71 -4.20
C GLN A 192 22.82 -8.68 -4.05
N VAL A 193 22.72 -7.75 -4.99
CA VAL A 193 21.62 -6.78 -5.07
C VAL A 193 20.72 -7.11 -6.25
N ARG A 194 19.40 -7.11 -6.02
CA ARG A 194 18.39 -7.51 -7.00
C ARG A 194 17.67 -6.29 -7.55
N LEU A 195 17.64 -6.16 -8.88
CA LEU A 195 16.82 -5.17 -9.60
C LEU A 195 15.55 -5.85 -10.14
N ARG A 196 14.39 -5.31 -9.78
CA ARG A 196 13.08 -5.80 -10.25
C ARG A 196 12.22 -4.65 -10.74
N PHE A 197 11.39 -4.92 -11.74
CA PHE A 197 10.35 -4.00 -12.18
C PHE A 197 8.97 -4.54 -11.82
N ARG A 198 8.05 -3.65 -11.44
CA ARG A 198 6.63 -3.99 -11.33
C ARG A 198 5.94 -3.70 -12.65
N GLN A 199 5.59 -4.75 -13.37
CA GLN A 199 4.89 -4.70 -14.65
C GLN A 199 3.51 -5.31 -14.49
N ASP A 200 2.47 -4.59 -14.87
CA ASP A 200 1.08 -5.04 -14.72
C ASP A 200 0.72 -5.52 -13.31
N GLY A 201 1.29 -4.88 -12.29
CA GLY A 201 1.08 -5.22 -10.87
C GLY A 201 1.95 -6.36 -10.33
N VAL A 202 2.70 -7.07 -11.19
CA VAL A 202 3.54 -8.22 -10.83
C VAL A 202 5.02 -7.84 -10.86
N LEU A 203 5.78 -8.29 -9.87
CA LEU A 203 7.23 -8.11 -9.83
C LEU A 203 7.91 -9.06 -10.83
N GLN A 204 8.78 -8.50 -11.67
CA GLN A 204 9.58 -9.19 -12.66
C GLN A 204 11.07 -8.98 -12.34
N ASP A 205 11.83 -10.06 -12.35
CA ASP A 205 13.28 -10.00 -12.19
C ASP A 205 13.95 -9.48 -13.45
N ILE A 206 14.79 -8.46 -13.28
CA ILE A 206 15.55 -7.88 -14.38
C ILE A 206 16.97 -8.42 -14.33
N THR A 207 17.71 -8.12 -13.26
CA THR A 207 19.09 -8.56 -13.12
C THR A 207 19.58 -8.46 -11.68
N ASN A 208 20.70 -9.12 -11.38
CA ASN A 208 21.42 -8.98 -10.11
C ASN A 208 22.76 -8.29 -10.35
N PHE A 209 23.24 -7.56 -9.36
CA PHE A 209 24.48 -6.78 -9.47
C PHE A 209 25.18 -6.61 -8.12
N ASP A 210 26.40 -6.07 -8.18
CA ASP A 210 27.31 -5.99 -7.04
C ASP A 210 26.96 -4.85 -6.07
N TYR A 211 27.41 -5.02 -4.83
CA TYR A 211 27.20 -4.06 -3.74
C TYR A 211 27.85 -2.69 -3.97
N GLU A 212 28.98 -2.62 -4.67
CA GLU A 212 29.67 -1.36 -4.93
C GLU A 212 28.82 -0.47 -5.85
N SER A 213 28.34 -1.05 -6.95
CA SER A 213 27.43 -0.37 -7.88
C SER A 213 26.13 0.05 -7.17
N TYR A 214 25.60 -0.78 -6.29
CA TYR A 214 24.41 -0.46 -5.48
C TYR A 214 24.60 0.75 -4.56
N GLN A 215 25.69 0.82 -3.79
CA GLN A 215 25.95 1.94 -2.89
C GLN A 215 26.04 3.28 -3.64
N ARG A 216 26.61 3.26 -4.85
CA ARG A 216 26.72 4.43 -5.72
C ARG A 216 25.36 4.85 -6.29
N ILE A 217 24.55 3.89 -6.76
CA ILE A 217 23.18 4.15 -7.24
C ILE A 217 22.32 4.71 -6.10
N LEU A 218 22.35 4.09 -4.92
CA LEU A 218 21.63 4.53 -3.74
C LEU A 218 21.99 5.96 -3.35
N SER A 219 23.28 6.26 -3.26
CA SER A 219 23.76 7.61 -2.94
C SER A 219 23.30 8.64 -3.96
N ARG A 220 23.36 8.30 -5.25
CA ARG A 220 22.89 9.18 -6.33
C ARG A 220 21.39 9.43 -6.22
N ILE A 221 20.58 8.39 -6.01
CA ILE A 221 19.12 8.52 -5.87
C ILE A 221 18.75 9.35 -4.64
N LYS A 222 19.44 9.13 -3.51
CA LYS A 222 19.22 9.93 -2.30
C LYS A 222 19.51 11.41 -2.54
N LEU A 223 20.62 11.74 -3.18
CA LEU A 223 20.94 13.13 -3.53
C LEU A 223 19.88 13.75 -4.44
N LEU A 224 19.46 13.02 -5.49
CA LEU A 224 18.43 13.49 -6.43
C LEU A 224 17.07 13.72 -5.77
N SER A 225 16.76 12.90 -4.76
CA SER A 225 15.49 12.94 -4.04
C SER A 225 15.52 13.87 -2.81
N GLU A 226 16.58 14.68 -2.67
CA GLU A 226 16.81 15.56 -1.51
C GLU A 226 16.82 14.83 -0.15
N MET A 227 17.22 13.55 -0.15
CA MET A 227 17.31 12.72 1.04
C MET A 227 18.69 12.84 1.72
N LYS A 228 18.73 12.54 3.02
CA LYS A 228 19.98 12.57 3.78
C LYS A 228 20.78 11.29 3.56
N LEU A 229 21.97 11.43 2.98
CA LEU A 229 22.93 10.33 2.80
C LEU A 229 23.32 9.66 4.13
N THR A 230 23.49 10.46 5.18
CA THR A 230 23.93 9.99 6.50
C THR A 230 22.84 9.31 7.31
N GLN A 231 21.58 9.42 6.90
CA GLN A 231 20.47 8.74 7.55
C GLN A 231 20.23 7.41 6.87
N THR A 232 20.44 6.31 7.59
CA THR A 232 20.26 4.94 7.08
C THR A 232 19.38 4.07 7.98
N GLU A 233 19.08 4.53 9.20
CA GLU A 233 18.30 3.77 10.17
C GLU A 233 16.79 4.06 10.12
N ASN A 234 16.38 5.09 9.40
CA ASN A 234 14.98 5.52 9.29
C ASN A 234 14.52 5.51 7.85
N ALA A 235 13.22 5.26 7.65
CA ALA A 235 12.60 5.42 6.34
C ALA A 235 12.73 6.87 5.85
N GLN A 236 12.94 7.03 4.55
CA GLN A 236 13.01 8.33 3.88
C GLN A 236 12.20 8.29 2.60
N ASP A 237 11.46 9.37 2.36
CA ASP A 237 10.71 9.59 1.13
C ASP A 237 11.21 10.85 0.45
N GLY A 238 11.14 10.86 -0.87
CA GLY A 238 11.62 11.96 -1.69
C GLY A 238 11.11 11.83 -3.11
N ARG A 239 11.43 12.81 -3.93
CA ARG A 239 10.97 12.87 -5.32
C ARG A 239 11.96 13.59 -6.20
N PHE A 240 11.97 13.24 -7.46
CA PHE A 240 12.71 13.96 -8.50
C PHE A 240 11.96 13.83 -9.82
N THR A 241 12.38 14.60 -10.83
CA THR A 241 11.74 14.60 -12.15
C THR A 241 12.76 14.15 -13.20
N ILE A 242 12.30 13.37 -14.18
CA ILE A 242 13.06 13.05 -15.39
C ILE A 242 12.36 13.66 -16.60
N ASP A 243 13.12 14.22 -17.53
CA ASP A 243 12.59 14.68 -18.81
C ASP A 243 12.63 13.53 -19.83
N TYR A 244 11.48 13.25 -20.43
CA TYR A 244 11.34 12.27 -21.49
C TYR A 244 10.38 12.79 -22.57
N GLN A 245 10.88 12.94 -23.79
CA GLN A 245 10.10 13.47 -24.94
C GLN A 245 9.46 14.84 -24.67
N GLY A 246 10.13 15.71 -23.92
CA GLY A 246 9.62 17.03 -23.53
C GLY A 246 8.47 16.95 -22.51
N LYS A 247 8.32 15.80 -21.84
CA LYS A 247 7.39 15.60 -20.72
C LYS A 247 8.18 15.35 -19.45
N GLU A 248 7.73 15.99 -18.38
CA GLU A 248 8.23 15.75 -17.04
C GLU A 248 7.55 14.50 -16.47
N ILE A 249 8.34 13.49 -16.12
CA ILE A 249 7.89 12.30 -15.40
C ILE A 249 8.37 12.44 -13.95
N GLU A 250 7.43 12.59 -13.01
CA GLU A 250 7.74 12.59 -11.58
C GLU A 250 8.06 11.15 -11.13
N VAL A 251 9.17 11.00 -10.42
CA VAL A 251 9.57 9.75 -9.78
C VAL A 251 9.51 9.95 -8.27
N ARG A 252 8.70 9.13 -7.60
CA ARG A 252 8.63 9.11 -6.13
C ARG A 252 9.51 8.00 -5.60
N VAL A 253 10.36 8.33 -4.64
CA VAL A 253 11.32 7.40 -4.05
C VAL A 253 10.97 7.18 -2.59
N SER A 254 10.93 5.91 -2.19
CA SER A 254 10.85 5.51 -0.80
C SER A 254 12.02 4.58 -0.48
N VAL A 255 12.73 4.85 0.60
CA VAL A 255 13.90 4.11 1.08
C VAL A 255 13.61 3.61 2.49
N ILE A 256 13.83 2.32 2.74
CA ILE A 256 13.69 1.72 4.07
C ILE A 256 14.95 0.96 4.47
N PRO A 257 15.31 0.94 5.76
CA PRO A 257 16.38 0.07 6.27
C PRO A 257 16.01 -1.41 6.07
N SER A 258 16.98 -2.22 5.64
CA SER A 258 16.89 -3.68 5.54
C SER A 258 18.17 -4.33 6.09
N ALA A 259 18.15 -5.65 6.28
CA ALA A 259 19.22 -6.41 6.95
C ALA A 259 20.59 -6.31 6.25
N TYR A 260 20.58 -6.14 4.92
CA TYR A 260 21.80 -6.16 4.10
C TYR A 260 22.10 -4.81 3.42
N GLY A 261 21.35 -3.76 3.75
CA GLY A 261 21.42 -2.45 3.11
C GLY A 261 20.05 -1.78 3.13
N GLU A 262 19.93 -0.60 2.53
CA GLU A 262 18.65 0.04 2.33
C GLU A 262 17.92 -0.54 1.09
N SER A 263 16.66 -0.91 1.27
CA SER A 263 15.79 -1.26 0.14
C SER A 263 15.11 0.01 -0.34
N PHE A 264 15.08 0.24 -1.65
CA PHE A 264 14.36 1.40 -2.19
C PHE A 264 13.48 1.05 -3.38
N VAL A 265 12.37 1.78 -3.44
CA VAL A 265 11.35 1.66 -4.47
C VAL A 265 11.16 3.02 -5.11
N MET A 266 11.21 3.05 -6.44
CA MET A 266 10.96 4.24 -7.24
C MET A 266 9.67 4.03 -8.04
N ARG A 267 8.63 4.79 -7.72
CA ARG A 267 7.38 4.79 -8.49
C ARG A 267 7.48 5.78 -9.63
N ILE A 268 7.24 5.31 -10.85
CA ILE A 268 7.30 6.12 -12.07
C ILE A 268 5.89 6.59 -12.40
N LEU A 269 5.66 7.89 -12.35
CA LEU A 269 4.36 8.49 -12.65
C LEU A 269 4.36 8.92 -14.13
N ASN A 270 4.15 7.95 -15.02
CA ASN A 270 4.05 8.23 -16.45
C ASN A 270 2.69 8.86 -16.81
N PRO A 271 2.64 10.14 -17.26
CA PRO A 271 1.39 10.83 -17.56
C PRO A 271 0.60 10.23 -18.73
N ASP A 272 1.24 9.47 -19.63
CA ASP A 272 0.53 8.85 -20.76
C ASP A 272 -0.36 7.67 -20.34
N GLY A 273 -0.17 7.13 -19.14
CA GLY A 273 -1.00 6.04 -18.60
C GLY A 273 -2.48 6.44 -18.36
N ILE A 274 -2.82 7.73 -18.37
CA ILE A 274 -4.17 8.25 -18.09
C ILE A 274 -5.02 8.39 -19.34
N LYS A 275 -4.45 8.39 -20.55
CA LYS A 275 -5.24 8.50 -21.80
C LYS A 275 -6.06 7.25 -22.11
N VAL A 276 -6.27 6.38 -21.13
CA VAL A 276 -7.27 5.33 -21.17
C VAL A 276 -8.63 6.02 -21.03
N GLY A 277 -9.23 6.34 -22.19
CA GLY A 277 -10.61 6.79 -22.24
C GLY A 277 -11.52 5.81 -21.49
N VAL A 278 -12.59 6.31 -20.89
CA VAL A 278 -13.49 5.52 -20.04
C VAL A 278 -14.00 4.24 -20.72
N GLU A 279 -14.08 4.24 -22.05
CA GLU A 279 -14.45 3.12 -22.91
C GLU A 279 -13.45 1.94 -22.85
N HIS A 280 -12.19 2.21 -22.48
CA HIS A 280 -11.11 1.23 -22.44
C HIS A 280 -10.85 0.66 -21.03
N LEU A 281 -11.61 1.10 -20.02
CA LEU A 281 -11.47 0.60 -18.65
C LEU A 281 -11.93 -0.86 -18.49
N GLY A 282 -12.73 -1.37 -19.44
CA GLY A 282 -13.32 -2.70 -19.37
C GLY A 282 -14.65 -2.75 -18.62
N ILE A 283 -15.36 -1.61 -18.54
CA ILE A 283 -16.73 -1.57 -18.03
C ILE A 283 -17.64 -2.23 -19.06
N GLU A 284 -18.46 -3.18 -18.63
CA GLU A 284 -19.44 -3.84 -19.48
C GLU A 284 -20.43 -2.82 -20.10
N PRO A 285 -20.83 -2.96 -21.39
CA PRO A 285 -21.64 -1.97 -22.10
C PRO A 285 -22.90 -1.46 -21.37
N ARG A 286 -23.71 -2.34 -20.79
CA ARG A 286 -24.93 -1.95 -20.06
C ARG A 286 -24.58 -1.16 -18.79
N LEU A 287 -23.59 -1.60 -18.01
CA LEU A 287 -23.11 -0.83 -16.87
C LEU A 287 -22.50 0.51 -17.29
N PHE A 288 -21.78 0.53 -18.41
CA PHE A 288 -21.18 1.74 -18.96
C PHE A 288 -22.24 2.79 -19.28
N GLU A 289 -23.32 2.42 -19.97
CA GLU A 289 -24.43 3.34 -20.27
C GLU A 289 -25.07 3.92 -19.00
N ILE A 290 -25.26 3.08 -17.97
CA ILE A 290 -25.79 3.52 -16.68
C ILE A 290 -24.83 4.53 -16.05
N LEU A 291 -23.56 4.20 -15.89
CA LEU A 291 -22.56 5.10 -15.30
C LEU A 291 -22.46 6.42 -16.08
N MET A 292 -22.49 6.37 -17.42
CA MET A 292 -22.47 7.56 -18.27
C MET A 292 -23.67 8.48 -18.05
N ARG A 293 -24.83 7.93 -17.71
CA ARG A 293 -26.01 8.71 -17.31
C ARG A 293 -25.84 9.27 -15.89
N GLU A 294 -25.37 8.45 -14.96
CA GLU A 294 -25.23 8.84 -13.55
C GLU A 294 -24.20 9.97 -13.35
N ILE A 295 -23.03 9.91 -14.00
CA ILE A 295 -21.99 10.95 -13.87
C ILE A 295 -22.40 12.32 -14.46
N ARG A 296 -23.46 12.36 -15.30
CA ARG A 296 -23.98 13.60 -15.91
C ARG A 296 -25.14 14.21 -15.13
N LYS A 297 -25.59 13.58 -14.04
CA LYS A 297 -26.63 14.16 -13.20
C LYS A 297 -26.10 15.46 -12.55
N PRO A 298 -26.96 16.46 -12.32
CA PRO A 298 -26.55 17.73 -11.72
C PRO A 298 -26.04 17.57 -10.28
N ASN A 299 -26.51 16.52 -9.59
CA ASN A 299 -26.08 16.20 -8.25
C ASN A 299 -26.18 14.71 -7.98
N GLY A 300 -25.47 14.25 -6.96
CA GLY A 300 -25.41 12.84 -6.59
C GLY A 300 -24.01 12.47 -6.09
N MET A 301 -23.88 11.28 -5.54
CA MET A 301 -22.60 10.78 -5.03
C MET A 301 -22.29 9.43 -5.65
N ILE A 302 -21.12 9.33 -6.26
CA ILE A 302 -20.60 8.10 -6.86
C ILE A 302 -19.34 7.71 -6.09
N LEU A 303 -19.39 6.56 -5.43
CA LEU A 303 -18.31 6.06 -4.61
C LEU A 303 -17.63 4.87 -5.28
N THR A 304 -16.34 5.02 -5.55
CA THR A 304 -15.52 3.92 -6.08
C THR A 304 -14.78 3.23 -4.93
N THR A 305 -14.82 1.90 -4.88
CA THR A 305 -14.23 1.12 -3.80
C THR A 305 -13.40 -0.04 -4.33
N GLY A 306 -12.55 -0.57 -3.47
CA GLY A 306 -11.57 -1.61 -3.79
C GLY A 306 -10.25 -1.39 -3.06
N PRO A 307 -9.33 -2.37 -3.10
CA PRO A 307 -8.06 -2.30 -2.42
C PRO A 307 -7.12 -1.27 -3.06
N THR A 308 -5.94 -1.10 -2.49
CA THR A 308 -4.84 -0.37 -3.12
C THR A 308 -4.50 -1.00 -4.48
N GLY A 309 -4.27 -0.16 -5.49
CA GLY A 309 -3.88 -0.61 -6.82
C GLY A 309 -5.02 -1.20 -7.67
N SER A 310 -6.29 -1.08 -7.25
CA SER A 310 -7.44 -1.53 -8.06
C SER A 310 -7.86 -0.57 -9.18
N GLY A 311 -7.16 0.57 -9.36
CA GLY A 311 -7.46 1.52 -10.44
C GLY A 311 -8.56 2.54 -10.14
N LYS A 312 -8.93 2.75 -8.86
CA LYS A 312 -9.98 3.71 -8.44
C LYS A 312 -9.72 5.13 -8.97
N THR A 313 -8.52 5.65 -8.73
CA THR A 313 -8.14 7.01 -9.17
C THR A 313 -8.20 7.13 -10.69
N THR A 314 -7.72 6.11 -11.42
CA THR A 314 -7.82 6.07 -12.88
C THR A 314 -9.26 6.16 -13.36
N THR A 315 -10.16 5.37 -12.77
CA THR A 315 -11.60 5.41 -13.12
C THR A 315 -12.22 6.78 -12.83
N LEU A 316 -11.94 7.36 -11.65
CA LEU A 316 -12.45 8.69 -11.32
C LEU A 316 -11.90 9.78 -12.24
N TYR A 317 -10.62 9.71 -12.60
CA TYR A 317 -10.01 10.63 -13.57
C TYR A 317 -10.68 10.49 -14.94
N SER A 318 -10.91 9.27 -15.43
CA SER A 318 -11.62 9.03 -16.69
C SER A 318 -13.07 9.52 -16.65
N PHE A 319 -13.76 9.43 -15.51
CA PHE A 319 -15.10 10.00 -15.36
C PHE A 319 -15.08 11.53 -15.43
N MET A 320 -14.16 12.17 -14.73
CA MET A 320 -14.01 13.63 -14.75
C MET A 320 -13.64 14.14 -16.15
N ASP A 321 -12.69 13.48 -16.82
CA ASP A 321 -12.31 13.80 -18.21
C ASP A 321 -13.51 13.67 -19.17
N LYS A 322 -14.35 12.65 -18.98
CA LYS A 322 -15.55 12.41 -19.81
C LYS A 322 -16.63 13.48 -19.68
N VAL A 323 -16.77 14.08 -18.50
CA VAL A 323 -17.78 15.13 -18.22
C VAL A 323 -17.22 16.54 -18.28
N TYR A 324 -15.90 16.68 -18.35
CA TYR A 324 -15.25 17.98 -18.39
C TYR A 324 -15.69 18.77 -19.63
N SER A 325 -16.07 20.02 -19.37
CA SER A 325 -16.23 21.06 -20.37
C SER A 325 -15.87 22.41 -19.73
N PRO A 326 -15.53 23.45 -20.51
CA PRO A 326 -15.21 24.77 -19.95
C PRO A 326 -16.30 25.39 -19.08
N ASP A 327 -17.55 24.94 -19.25
CA ASP A 327 -18.72 25.41 -18.51
C ASP A 327 -18.94 24.67 -17.18
N VAL A 328 -18.15 23.62 -16.91
CA VAL A 328 -18.28 22.77 -15.70
C VAL A 328 -17.03 22.92 -14.84
N LYS A 329 -17.18 23.47 -13.64
CA LYS A 329 -16.08 23.63 -12.69
C LYS A 329 -15.89 22.37 -11.86
N ILE A 330 -14.76 21.70 -12.09
CA ILE A 330 -14.34 20.50 -11.36
C ILE A 330 -13.21 20.85 -10.38
N LEU A 331 -13.39 20.51 -9.10
CA LEU A 331 -12.39 20.66 -8.03
C LEU A 331 -12.05 19.31 -7.41
N THR A 332 -10.76 19.05 -7.16
CA THR A 332 -10.32 17.83 -6.47
C THR A 332 -9.52 18.12 -5.20
N ILE A 333 -9.62 17.23 -4.21
CA ILE A 333 -8.77 17.21 -3.01
C ILE A 333 -8.12 15.83 -2.91
N GLU A 334 -6.80 15.75 -3.06
CA GLU A 334 -6.06 14.50 -3.26
C GLU A 334 -4.86 14.38 -2.32
N ASP A 335 -4.40 13.15 -2.03
CA ASP A 335 -3.26 12.88 -1.14
C ASP A 335 -2.41 11.71 -1.65
N PRO A 336 -1.44 11.95 -2.56
CA PRO A 336 -1.18 13.19 -3.31
C PRO A 336 -1.97 13.27 -4.63
N ILE A 337 -1.79 14.35 -5.40
CA ILE A 337 -2.21 14.39 -6.80
C ILE A 337 -1.35 13.38 -7.58
N GLU A 338 -1.98 12.44 -8.28
CA GLU A 338 -1.23 11.43 -9.04
C GLU A 338 -0.73 12.02 -10.37
N TYR A 339 -1.56 12.82 -11.02
CA TYR A 339 -1.22 13.48 -12.28
C TYR A 339 -2.07 14.73 -12.50
N HIS A 340 -1.60 15.62 -13.37
CA HIS A 340 -2.31 16.83 -13.74
C HIS A 340 -3.31 16.60 -14.87
N LEU A 341 -4.58 16.87 -14.60
CA LEU A 341 -5.68 16.86 -15.56
C LEU A 341 -5.91 18.29 -16.08
N ALA A 342 -5.83 18.46 -17.40
CA ALA A 342 -6.02 19.76 -18.03
C ALA A 342 -7.45 20.28 -17.78
N GLY A 343 -7.55 21.54 -17.34
CA GLY A 343 -8.85 22.19 -17.09
C GLY A 343 -9.50 21.87 -15.75
N ILE A 344 -8.96 20.93 -14.98
CA ILE A 344 -9.47 20.56 -13.65
C ILE A 344 -8.61 21.23 -12.59
N SER A 345 -9.26 21.83 -11.59
CA SER A 345 -8.57 22.48 -10.48
C SER A 345 -8.26 21.46 -9.37
N GLN A 346 -7.03 20.96 -9.34
CA GLN A 346 -6.61 19.93 -8.38
C GLN A 346 -5.89 20.54 -7.19
N THR A 347 -6.24 20.09 -5.97
CA THR A 347 -5.56 20.49 -4.73
C THR A 347 -4.99 19.28 -4.01
N GLN A 348 -3.83 19.45 -3.39
CA GLN A 348 -3.14 18.39 -2.66
C GLN A 348 -3.22 18.65 -1.15
N VAL A 349 -3.53 17.61 -0.38
CA VAL A 349 -3.48 17.59 1.07
C VAL A 349 -2.07 17.99 1.55
N ASN A 350 -2.02 18.94 2.47
CA ASN A 350 -0.83 19.36 3.17
C ASN A 350 -1.15 19.48 4.68
N ARG A 351 -0.92 18.39 5.40
CA ARG A 351 -1.23 18.30 6.84
C ARG A 351 -0.38 19.26 7.68
N GLU A 352 0.86 19.55 7.28
CA GLU A 352 1.74 20.50 7.97
C GLU A 352 1.19 21.93 7.95
N LYS A 353 0.52 22.31 6.85
CA LYS A 353 -0.15 23.60 6.70
C LYS A 353 -1.62 23.59 7.14
N GLY A 354 -2.10 22.48 7.70
CA GLY A 354 -3.48 22.32 8.13
C GLY A 354 -4.52 22.23 6.99
N TYR A 355 -4.07 21.85 5.78
CA TYR A 355 -4.96 21.61 4.63
C TYR A 355 -5.15 20.09 4.46
N ASP A 356 -6.24 19.55 4.97
CA ASP A 356 -6.62 18.14 4.90
C ASP A 356 -7.88 17.91 4.06
N PHE A 357 -8.36 16.67 3.93
CA PHE A 357 -9.56 16.36 3.15
C PHE A 357 -10.79 17.14 3.62
N LEU A 358 -10.98 17.27 4.93
CA LEU A 358 -12.12 17.95 5.52
C LEU A 358 -12.11 19.46 5.24
N SER A 359 -11.00 20.12 5.55
CA SER A 359 -10.82 21.56 5.33
C SER A 359 -10.78 21.90 3.84
N GLY A 360 -10.14 21.06 3.02
CA GLY A 360 -10.13 21.17 1.56
C GLY A 360 -11.53 21.05 0.97
N LEU A 361 -12.32 20.05 1.38
CA LEU A 361 -13.70 19.89 0.95
C LEU A 361 -14.56 21.11 1.33
N ARG A 362 -14.45 21.60 2.57
CA ARG A 362 -15.13 22.85 2.99
C ARG A 362 -14.73 24.04 2.14
N ALA A 363 -13.46 24.15 1.76
CA ALA A 363 -12.97 25.23 0.90
C ALA A 363 -13.48 25.10 -0.53
N ALA A 364 -13.46 23.89 -1.10
CA ALA A 364 -13.94 23.59 -2.44
C ALA A 364 -15.42 23.97 -2.62
N LEU A 365 -16.28 23.68 -1.63
CA LEU A 365 -17.70 24.05 -1.69
C LEU A 365 -17.96 25.57 -1.69
N ARG A 366 -16.97 26.41 -1.34
CA ARG A 366 -17.05 27.88 -1.44
C ARG A 366 -16.48 28.43 -2.74
N GLN A 367 -16.03 27.55 -3.63
CA GLN A 367 -15.46 27.92 -4.92
C GLN A 367 -16.47 27.77 -6.07
N ASP A 368 -17.76 27.59 -5.79
CA ASP A 368 -18.80 27.41 -6.81
C ASP A 368 -18.50 26.23 -7.78
N PRO A 369 -18.17 25.01 -7.29
CA PRO A 369 -17.98 23.86 -8.16
C PRO A 369 -19.30 23.25 -8.61
N ASP A 370 -19.30 22.62 -9.79
CA ASP A 370 -20.35 21.69 -10.20
C ASP A 370 -20.02 20.26 -9.72
N ILE A 371 -18.73 19.91 -9.78
CA ILE A 371 -18.22 18.58 -9.43
C ILE A 371 -17.10 18.71 -8.40
N VAL A 372 -17.19 17.92 -7.34
CA VAL A 372 -16.14 17.80 -6.32
C VAL A 372 -15.65 16.36 -6.24
N MET A 373 -14.34 16.15 -6.35
CA MET A 373 -13.71 14.87 -6.08
C MET A 373 -12.91 14.92 -4.78
N VAL A 374 -13.24 14.04 -3.84
CA VAL A 374 -12.49 13.84 -2.61
C VAL A 374 -11.73 12.52 -2.74
N GLY A 375 -10.40 12.55 -2.62
CA GLY A 375 -9.56 11.38 -2.87
C GLY A 375 -10.03 10.14 -2.13
N GLU A 376 -10.43 10.31 -0.86
CA GLU A 376 -11.06 9.25 -0.05
C GLU A 376 -11.83 9.81 1.14
N ILE A 377 -12.83 9.05 1.60
CA ILE A 377 -13.55 9.32 2.85
C ILE A 377 -13.04 8.37 3.93
N ARG A 378 -12.33 8.91 4.93
CA ARG A 378 -11.78 8.13 6.05
C ARG A 378 -12.56 8.29 7.35
N ASP A 379 -13.16 9.46 7.56
CA ASP A 379 -13.78 9.88 8.80
C ASP A 379 -15.22 10.35 8.61
N SER A 380 -15.93 10.48 9.73
CA SER A 380 -17.35 10.84 9.79
C SER A 380 -17.63 12.27 9.34
N GLU A 381 -16.73 13.21 9.62
CA GLU A 381 -16.92 14.62 9.26
C GLU A 381 -16.81 14.81 7.74
N THR A 382 -15.79 14.22 7.12
CA THR A 382 -15.61 14.22 5.67
C THR A 382 -16.78 13.53 4.98
N ALA A 383 -17.22 12.38 5.50
CA ALA A 383 -18.40 11.68 4.99
C ALA A 383 -19.66 12.54 5.05
N SER A 384 -19.92 13.19 6.19
CA SER A 384 -21.09 14.04 6.39
C SER A 384 -21.12 15.21 5.41
N ILE A 385 -19.99 15.89 5.20
CA ILE A 385 -19.94 17.03 4.27
C ILE A 385 -20.06 16.57 2.82
N ALA A 386 -19.42 15.47 2.43
CA ALA A 386 -19.51 14.92 1.08
C ALA A 386 -20.96 14.55 0.72
N VAL A 387 -21.64 13.88 1.65
CA VAL A 387 -23.05 13.51 1.51
C VAL A 387 -23.96 14.74 1.43
N ASN A 388 -23.73 15.75 2.28
CA ASN A 388 -24.54 16.98 2.21
C ASN A 388 -24.30 17.74 0.90
N ALA A 389 -23.05 17.81 0.44
CA ALA A 389 -22.71 18.45 -0.83
C ALA A 389 -23.44 17.81 -2.02
N SER A 390 -23.58 16.48 -2.01
CA SER A 390 -24.29 15.76 -3.09
C SER A 390 -25.81 16.00 -3.09
N LEU A 391 -26.37 16.46 -1.97
CA LEU A 391 -27.77 16.88 -1.87
C LEU A 391 -27.97 18.34 -2.25
N THR A 392 -26.94 19.17 -2.14
CA THR A 392 -27.01 20.62 -2.37
C THR A 392 -26.53 21.02 -3.77
N GLY A 393 -26.77 20.19 -4.79
CA GLY A 393 -26.51 20.56 -6.18
C GLY A 393 -25.10 20.25 -6.71
N HIS A 394 -24.32 19.39 -6.06
CA HIS A 394 -23.00 18.99 -6.55
C HIS A 394 -22.96 17.52 -6.93
N MET A 395 -22.21 17.17 -7.98
CA MET A 395 -21.78 15.79 -8.21
C MET A 395 -20.53 15.51 -7.37
N VAL A 396 -20.58 14.50 -6.51
CA VAL A 396 -19.49 14.15 -5.61
C VAL A 396 -18.89 12.81 -5.99
N PHE A 397 -17.61 12.82 -6.34
CA PHE A 397 -16.80 11.62 -6.53
C PHE A 397 -15.94 11.38 -5.30
N SER A 398 -15.87 10.14 -4.83
CA SER A 398 -14.90 9.78 -3.79
C SER A 398 -14.58 8.30 -3.80
N THR A 399 -13.58 7.92 -3.00
CA THR A 399 -13.27 6.52 -2.74
C THR A 399 -13.52 6.07 -1.30
N LEU A 400 -13.73 4.77 -1.15
CA LEU A 400 -13.71 4.03 0.11
C LEU A 400 -12.82 2.79 -0.03
N HIS A 401 -12.42 2.21 1.10
CA HIS A 401 -11.66 0.95 1.14
C HIS A 401 -12.53 -0.20 1.65
N THR A 402 -13.55 -0.55 0.87
CA THR A 402 -14.36 -1.77 1.05
C THR A 402 -14.02 -2.79 -0.03
N ASN A 403 -14.38 -4.06 0.19
CA ASN A 403 -14.06 -5.14 -0.75
C ASN A 403 -15.09 -5.34 -1.85
N SER A 404 -16.29 -4.79 -1.69
CA SER A 404 -17.46 -4.96 -2.56
C SER A 404 -18.27 -3.66 -2.63
N ALA A 405 -19.15 -3.55 -3.64
CA ALA A 405 -20.04 -2.40 -3.78
C ALA A 405 -21.07 -2.38 -2.64
N ALA A 406 -21.54 -3.56 -2.24
CA ALA A 406 -22.47 -3.73 -1.13
C ALA A 406 -21.91 -3.23 0.21
N GLY A 407 -20.58 -3.28 0.41
CA GLY A 407 -19.93 -2.81 1.62
C GLY A 407 -19.92 -1.28 1.80
N VAL A 408 -20.18 -0.52 0.75
CA VAL A 408 -20.17 0.96 0.79
C VAL A 408 -21.24 1.51 1.73
N ILE A 409 -22.46 0.99 1.63
CA ILE A 409 -23.61 1.42 2.45
C ILE A 409 -23.34 1.24 3.95
N PRO A 410 -23.06 0.03 4.47
CA PRO A 410 -22.80 -0.16 5.89
C PRO A 410 -21.59 0.64 6.36
N ARG A 411 -20.56 0.80 5.51
CA ARG A 411 -19.40 1.63 5.83
C ARG A 411 -19.76 3.10 6.07
N LEU A 412 -20.64 3.68 5.27
CA LEU A 412 -21.11 5.06 5.47
C LEU A 412 -21.99 5.19 6.72
N LEU A 413 -22.81 4.18 7.02
CA LEU A 413 -23.60 4.13 8.25
C LEU A 413 -22.68 4.06 9.49
N ASP A 414 -21.60 3.26 9.44
CA ASP A 414 -20.59 3.17 10.50
C ASP A 414 -19.83 4.49 10.69
N LEU A 415 -19.64 5.26 9.61
CA LEU A 415 -19.11 6.62 9.66
C LEU A 415 -20.15 7.65 10.15
N GLY A 416 -21.33 7.22 10.58
CA GLY A 416 -22.34 8.08 11.19
C GLY A 416 -23.23 8.83 10.21
N VAL A 417 -23.21 8.49 8.92
CA VAL A 417 -24.17 9.04 7.96
C VAL A 417 -25.55 8.46 8.24
N SER A 418 -26.57 9.31 8.38
CA SER A 418 -27.93 8.84 8.63
C SER A 418 -28.51 8.14 7.39
N PRO A 419 -29.27 7.04 7.53
CA PRO A 419 -29.88 6.33 6.41
C PRO A 419 -30.72 7.21 5.48
N GLN A 420 -31.49 8.15 6.02
CA GLN A 420 -32.40 9.00 5.25
C GLN A 420 -31.65 9.93 4.30
N ILE A 421 -30.56 10.53 4.79
CA ILE A 421 -29.70 11.39 3.97
C ILE A 421 -28.95 10.54 2.95
N LEU A 422 -28.46 9.35 3.35
CA LEU A 422 -27.71 8.47 2.47
C LEU A 422 -28.55 8.00 1.26
N ALA A 423 -29.82 7.65 1.49
CA ALA A 423 -30.75 7.23 0.45
C ALA A 423 -30.88 8.28 -0.67
N ALA A 424 -31.02 9.56 -0.31
CA ALA A 424 -31.14 10.63 -1.28
C ALA A 424 -29.80 11.05 -1.92
N ALA A 425 -28.68 10.77 -1.25
CA ALA A 425 -27.36 11.29 -1.61
C ALA A 425 -26.55 10.34 -2.49
N LEU A 426 -26.54 9.04 -2.18
CA LEU A 426 -25.73 8.03 -2.86
C LEU A 426 -26.42 7.58 -4.14
N SER A 427 -25.78 7.75 -5.28
CA SER A 427 -26.32 7.32 -6.58
C SER A 427 -25.78 5.94 -6.99
N VAL A 428 -24.46 5.76 -6.88
CA VAL A 428 -23.79 4.51 -7.29
C VAL A 428 -22.70 4.14 -6.30
N SER A 429 -22.70 2.87 -5.88
CA SER A 429 -21.55 2.21 -5.26
C SER A 429 -20.84 1.35 -6.31
N LEU A 430 -19.60 1.66 -6.65
CA LEU A 430 -18.83 0.98 -7.70
C LEU A 430 -17.61 0.29 -7.10
N ALA A 431 -17.58 -1.03 -7.05
CA ALA A 431 -16.39 -1.78 -6.67
C ALA A 431 -15.56 -2.17 -7.89
N GLN A 432 -14.23 -2.11 -7.72
CA GLN A 432 -13.28 -2.35 -8.79
C GLN A 432 -12.12 -3.24 -8.35
N ARG A 433 -11.69 -4.12 -9.25
CA ARG A 433 -10.39 -4.84 -9.22
C ARG A 433 -9.70 -4.70 -10.58
N LEU A 434 -8.40 -5.00 -10.64
CA LEU A 434 -7.67 -5.13 -11.91
C LEU A 434 -7.22 -6.57 -12.09
N VAL A 435 -7.41 -7.08 -13.29
CA VAL A 435 -6.84 -8.35 -13.75
C VAL A 435 -5.96 -8.12 -14.97
N ARG A 436 -4.98 -8.97 -15.20
CA ARG A 436 -4.11 -8.85 -16.38
C ARG A 436 -4.81 -9.39 -17.62
N LYS A 437 -4.54 -8.77 -18.77
CA LYS A 437 -5.05 -9.21 -20.06
C LYS A 437 -4.15 -10.28 -20.67
N VAL A 438 -4.74 -11.27 -21.31
CA VAL A 438 -3.98 -12.28 -22.07
C VAL A 438 -3.22 -11.58 -23.21
N CYS A 439 -1.95 -11.90 -23.35
CA CYS A 439 -1.11 -11.36 -24.41
C CYS A 439 -1.61 -11.83 -25.78
N GLN A 440 -2.00 -10.88 -26.64
CA GLN A 440 -2.59 -11.20 -27.95
C GLN A 440 -1.60 -11.89 -28.91
N ASN A 441 -0.28 -11.67 -28.75
CA ASN A 441 0.75 -12.29 -29.59
C ASN A 441 0.96 -13.78 -29.30
N CYS A 442 0.67 -14.24 -28.08
CA CYS A 442 0.89 -15.63 -27.66
C CYS A 442 -0.37 -16.29 -27.10
N LYS A 443 -1.54 -15.72 -27.38
CA LYS A 443 -2.84 -16.25 -27.01
C LYS A 443 -3.03 -17.64 -27.63
N ASP A 444 -3.47 -18.57 -26.80
CA ASP A 444 -3.66 -19.97 -27.13
C ASP A 444 -5.01 -20.42 -26.58
N ILE A 445 -5.75 -21.19 -27.37
CA ILE A 445 -7.03 -21.75 -26.96
C ILE A 445 -6.77 -23.05 -26.21
N ILE A 446 -7.44 -23.24 -25.07
CA ILE A 446 -7.36 -24.47 -24.28
C ILE A 446 -8.75 -25.02 -24.02
N GLU A 447 -8.82 -26.35 -24.03
CA GLU A 447 -10.01 -27.06 -23.57
C GLU A 447 -10.11 -26.94 -22.05
N PRO A 448 -11.25 -26.48 -21.50
CA PRO A 448 -11.43 -26.37 -20.07
C PRO A 448 -11.49 -27.75 -19.40
N THR A 449 -11.03 -27.83 -18.16
CA THR A 449 -11.26 -29.02 -17.32
C THR A 449 -12.72 -29.09 -16.87
N ASP A 450 -13.20 -30.28 -16.50
CA ASP A 450 -14.56 -30.45 -15.98
C ASP A 450 -14.85 -29.56 -14.76
N GLU A 451 -13.83 -29.29 -13.93
CA GLU A 451 -13.94 -28.39 -12.79
C GLU A 451 -14.14 -26.94 -13.22
N GLN A 452 -13.35 -26.46 -14.18
CA GLN A 452 -13.50 -25.11 -14.72
C GLN A 452 -14.87 -24.91 -15.37
N ILE A 453 -15.35 -25.90 -16.12
CA ILE A 453 -16.70 -25.90 -16.69
C ILE A 453 -17.75 -25.81 -15.58
N ARG A 454 -17.64 -26.62 -14.52
CA ARG A 454 -18.58 -26.60 -13.39
C ARG A 454 -18.60 -25.25 -12.70
N THR A 455 -17.44 -24.64 -12.45
CA THR A 455 -17.33 -23.32 -11.81
C THR A 455 -18.01 -22.24 -12.65
N ILE A 456 -17.68 -22.17 -13.94
CA ILE A 456 -18.24 -21.17 -14.87
C ILE A 456 -19.76 -21.35 -14.99
N ARG A 457 -20.22 -22.59 -15.23
CA ARG A 457 -21.66 -22.86 -15.34
C ARG A 457 -22.39 -22.60 -14.03
N GLY A 458 -21.80 -22.92 -12.87
CA GLY A 458 -22.40 -22.64 -11.57
C GLY A 458 -22.66 -21.15 -11.34
N ILE A 459 -21.70 -20.29 -11.70
CA ILE A 459 -21.87 -18.82 -11.63
C ILE A 459 -22.95 -18.35 -12.61
N LEU A 460 -22.95 -18.84 -13.84
CA LEU A 460 -23.96 -18.48 -14.85
C LEU A 460 -25.37 -18.95 -14.44
N SER A 461 -25.51 -20.17 -13.90
CA SER A 461 -26.79 -20.69 -13.40
C SER A 461 -27.35 -19.82 -12.28
N ARG A 462 -26.50 -19.43 -11.32
CA ARG A 462 -26.92 -18.51 -10.24
C ARG A 462 -27.34 -17.14 -10.77
N ALA A 463 -26.59 -16.60 -11.73
CA ALA A 463 -26.96 -15.35 -12.37
C ALA A 463 -28.34 -15.46 -13.07
N ALA A 464 -28.61 -16.59 -13.72
CA ALA A 464 -29.92 -16.88 -14.32
C ALA A 464 -31.04 -17.03 -13.28
N GLU A 465 -30.79 -17.74 -12.16
CA GLU A 465 -31.74 -17.90 -11.04
C GLU A 465 -32.10 -16.55 -10.41
N ASN A 466 -31.16 -15.63 -10.37
CA ASN A 466 -31.35 -14.24 -9.95
C ASN A 466 -32.02 -13.35 -11.01
N ASN A 467 -32.55 -13.94 -12.09
CA ASN A 467 -33.22 -13.27 -13.20
C ASN A 467 -32.34 -12.22 -13.91
N LYS A 468 -31.02 -12.39 -13.92
CA LYS A 468 -30.14 -11.51 -14.70
C LYS A 468 -30.31 -11.80 -16.19
N PRO A 469 -30.38 -10.77 -17.04
CA PRO A 469 -30.62 -10.95 -18.48
C PRO A 469 -29.33 -11.39 -19.19
N LEU A 470 -28.91 -12.63 -18.97
CA LEU A 470 -27.65 -13.19 -19.50
C LEU A 470 -27.49 -12.99 -21.01
N HIS A 471 -28.58 -13.09 -21.77
CA HIS A 471 -28.57 -12.89 -23.21
C HIS A 471 -28.15 -11.47 -23.63
N GLU A 472 -28.47 -10.44 -22.84
CA GLU A 472 -28.03 -9.06 -23.10
C GLU A 472 -26.52 -8.90 -22.90
N TYR A 473 -25.94 -9.71 -22.01
CA TYR A 473 -24.50 -9.81 -21.79
C TYR A 473 -23.80 -10.77 -22.76
N GLY A 474 -24.51 -11.31 -23.76
CA GLY A 474 -23.97 -12.30 -24.69
C GLY A 474 -23.65 -13.65 -24.04
N LEU A 475 -24.29 -13.98 -22.91
CA LEU A 475 -24.06 -15.19 -22.13
C LEU A 475 -25.24 -16.17 -22.23
N SER A 476 -24.92 -17.46 -22.16
CA SER A 476 -25.89 -18.54 -21.93
C SER A 476 -25.29 -19.60 -21.02
N VAL A 477 -26.09 -20.18 -20.12
CA VAL A 477 -25.64 -21.21 -19.16
C VAL A 477 -25.09 -22.44 -19.90
N ASP A 478 -25.73 -22.83 -21.01
CA ASP A 478 -25.40 -24.03 -21.78
C ASP A 478 -24.42 -23.76 -22.93
N GLN A 479 -23.83 -22.56 -23.01
CA GLN A 479 -22.90 -22.25 -24.10
C GLN A 479 -21.62 -23.11 -24.02
N PRO A 480 -21.01 -23.44 -25.18
CA PRO A 480 -19.69 -24.05 -25.19
C PRO A 480 -18.69 -23.17 -24.45
N VAL A 481 -17.95 -23.76 -23.51
CA VAL A 481 -16.91 -23.06 -22.77
C VAL A 481 -15.59 -23.29 -23.50
N THR A 482 -14.97 -22.21 -23.94
CA THR A 482 -13.62 -22.21 -24.49
C THR A 482 -12.79 -21.25 -23.68
N LEU A 483 -11.63 -21.70 -23.19
CA LEU A 483 -10.74 -20.87 -22.40
C LEU A 483 -9.51 -20.51 -23.21
N VAL A 484 -8.84 -19.47 -22.75
CA VAL A 484 -7.62 -18.98 -23.37
C VAL A 484 -6.52 -18.88 -22.33
N ARG A 485 -5.28 -19.02 -22.77
CA ARG A 485 -4.09 -18.73 -21.98
C ARG A 485 -3.07 -17.97 -22.81
N GLY A 486 -2.17 -17.26 -22.16
CA GLY A 486 -0.95 -16.79 -22.81
C GLY A 486 0.17 -17.82 -22.64
N ARG A 487 0.76 -18.29 -23.74
CA ARG A 487 1.91 -19.22 -23.68
C ARG A 487 3.20 -18.57 -23.16
N GLY A 488 3.27 -17.24 -23.20
CA GLY A 488 4.51 -16.49 -22.99
C GLY A 488 5.26 -16.29 -24.30
N CYS A 489 5.70 -15.07 -24.56
CA CYS A 489 6.55 -14.68 -25.68
C CYS A 489 7.38 -13.46 -25.30
N GLU A 490 8.27 -13.02 -26.19
CA GLU A 490 9.13 -11.86 -25.97
C GLU A 490 8.32 -10.58 -25.67
N VAL A 491 7.20 -10.37 -26.36
CA VAL A 491 6.36 -9.16 -26.22
C VAL A 491 5.77 -9.01 -24.81
N CYS A 492 5.53 -10.12 -24.12
CA CYS A 492 5.02 -10.14 -22.74
C CYS A 492 6.06 -10.59 -21.72
N ASN A 493 7.34 -10.60 -22.08
CA ASN A 493 8.45 -11.07 -21.24
C ASN A 493 8.21 -12.47 -20.65
N GLY A 494 7.59 -13.37 -21.43
CA GLY A 494 7.30 -14.74 -21.01
C GLY A 494 6.15 -14.89 -20.01
N THR A 495 5.52 -13.80 -19.56
CA THR A 495 4.46 -13.86 -18.53
C THR A 495 3.15 -14.45 -19.05
N GLY A 496 2.89 -14.35 -20.35
CA GLY A 496 1.60 -14.66 -20.97
C GLY A 496 0.57 -13.52 -20.90
N TYR A 497 0.89 -12.41 -20.23
CA TYR A 497 -0.03 -11.29 -20.03
C TYR A 497 0.58 -9.95 -20.48
N LYS A 498 -0.25 -9.03 -20.96
CA LYS A 498 0.20 -7.67 -21.30
C LYS A 498 -0.92 -6.65 -21.11
N GLY A 499 -0.71 -5.71 -20.21
CA GLY A 499 -1.71 -4.73 -19.80
C GLY A 499 -2.71 -5.30 -18.80
N ARG A 500 -3.57 -4.42 -18.29
CA ARG A 500 -4.63 -4.74 -17.32
C ARG A 500 -6.00 -4.30 -17.83
N VAL A 501 -7.05 -4.84 -17.21
CA VAL A 501 -8.45 -4.47 -17.42
C VAL A 501 -9.19 -4.49 -16.08
N GLY A 502 -10.21 -3.63 -15.93
CA GLY A 502 -11.02 -3.58 -14.73
C GLY A 502 -12.06 -4.68 -14.66
N LEU A 503 -12.27 -5.23 -13.46
CA LEU A 503 -13.48 -5.94 -13.08
C LEU A 503 -14.37 -4.99 -12.27
N PHE A 504 -15.66 -4.94 -12.59
CA PHE A 504 -16.59 -3.98 -12.00
C PHE A 504 -17.81 -4.67 -11.41
N GLU A 505 -18.23 -4.17 -10.25
CA GLU A 505 -19.52 -4.46 -9.64
C GLU A 505 -20.14 -3.13 -9.26
N ALA A 506 -21.40 -2.90 -9.63
CA ALA A 506 -22.09 -1.67 -9.28
C ALA A 506 -23.43 -1.97 -8.61
N ILE A 507 -23.77 -1.15 -7.62
CA ILE A 507 -25.09 -1.12 -7.00
C ILE A 507 -25.62 0.29 -7.18
N ILE A 508 -26.77 0.39 -7.83
CA ILE A 508 -27.50 1.64 -7.99
C ILE A 508 -28.38 1.82 -6.76
N THR A 509 -28.45 3.02 -6.19
CA THR A 509 -29.44 3.28 -5.14
C THR A 509 -30.80 3.49 -5.83
N ASP A 510 -31.64 2.46 -5.80
CA ASP A 510 -33.03 2.48 -6.26
C ASP A 510 -34.00 2.38 -5.07
N ASP A 511 -35.31 2.43 -5.34
CA ASP A 511 -36.36 2.36 -4.31
C ASP A 511 -36.21 1.16 -3.35
N LEU A 512 -35.70 0.02 -3.83
CA LEU A 512 -35.49 -1.17 -2.99
C LEU A 512 -34.32 -1.00 -2.02
N ILE A 513 -33.22 -0.41 -2.50
CA ILE A 513 -32.08 -0.06 -1.65
C ILE A 513 -32.46 1.06 -0.66
N GLU A 514 -33.24 2.06 -1.10
CA GLU A 514 -33.74 3.12 -0.24
C GLU A 514 -34.62 2.59 0.90
N GLU A 515 -35.54 1.67 0.61
CA GLU A 515 -36.36 1.02 1.65
C GLU A 515 -35.49 0.24 2.64
N LEU A 516 -34.48 -0.46 2.12
CA LEU A 516 -33.57 -1.28 2.90
C LEU A 516 -32.71 -0.44 3.86
N LEU A 517 -32.25 0.75 3.44
CA LEU A 517 -31.38 1.64 4.22
C LEU A 517 -31.95 1.95 5.61
N ASN A 518 -33.27 2.11 5.73
CA ASN A 518 -33.94 2.39 7.00
C ASN A 518 -33.73 1.30 8.07
N LYS A 519 -33.38 0.08 7.66
CA LYS A 519 -33.13 -1.07 8.55
C LYS A 519 -31.67 -1.17 9.00
N LYS A 520 -30.79 -0.27 8.53
CA LYS A 520 -29.32 -0.34 8.72
C LYS A 520 -28.78 -1.70 8.26
N PRO A 521 -28.88 -2.00 6.96
CA PRO A 521 -28.62 -3.34 6.46
C PRO A 521 -27.15 -3.70 6.56
N SER A 522 -26.91 -5.00 6.76
CA SER A 522 -25.61 -5.63 6.56
C SER A 522 -25.23 -5.66 5.08
N GLU A 523 -23.94 -5.87 4.79
CA GLU A 523 -23.45 -6.05 3.42
C GLU A 523 -24.17 -7.19 2.67
N GLN A 524 -24.51 -8.28 3.37
CA GLN A 524 -25.21 -9.42 2.79
C GLN A 524 -26.63 -9.05 2.34
N GLU A 525 -27.36 -8.31 3.17
CA GLU A 525 -28.72 -7.85 2.84
C GLU A 525 -28.70 -6.90 1.65
N VAL A 526 -27.74 -5.97 1.60
CA VAL A 526 -27.54 -5.06 0.46
C VAL A 526 -27.27 -5.87 -0.81
N ARG A 527 -26.35 -6.84 -0.76
CA ARG A 527 -26.02 -7.71 -1.91
C ARG A 527 -27.25 -8.45 -2.42
N LYS A 528 -28.03 -9.07 -1.53
CA LYS A 528 -29.23 -9.84 -1.90
C LYS A 528 -30.32 -8.99 -2.55
N VAL A 529 -30.48 -7.74 -2.10
CA VAL A 529 -31.42 -6.81 -2.75
C VAL A 529 -30.88 -6.35 -4.11
N ALA A 530 -29.58 -6.03 -4.19
CA ALA A 530 -28.93 -5.58 -5.42
C ALA A 530 -28.91 -6.64 -6.54
N GLU A 531 -28.93 -7.94 -6.21
CA GLU A 531 -29.05 -9.02 -7.21
C GLU A 531 -30.26 -8.84 -8.15
N LYS A 532 -31.32 -8.18 -7.69
CA LYS A 532 -32.54 -7.90 -8.47
C LYS A 532 -32.38 -6.79 -9.52
N GLN A 533 -31.29 -6.02 -9.48
CA GLN A 533 -31.04 -4.93 -10.44
C GLN A 533 -30.64 -5.43 -11.83
N GLY A 534 -30.35 -6.73 -11.96
CA GLY A 534 -29.94 -7.34 -13.22
C GLY A 534 -28.52 -6.95 -13.66
N LEU A 535 -27.75 -6.27 -12.81
CA LEU A 535 -26.34 -5.93 -13.04
C LEU A 535 -25.44 -7.10 -12.65
N LEU A 536 -24.30 -7.23 -13.35
CA LEU A 536 -23.31 -8.24 -13.04
C LEU A 536 -22.62 -7.92 -11.71
N ASN A 537 -22.42 -8.95 -10.88
CA ASN A 537 -21.48 -8.85 -9.78
C ASN A 537 -20.04 -9.06 -10.30
N MET A 538 -19.05 -8.87 -9.41
CA MET A 538 -17.65 -8.92 -9.82
C MET A 538 -17.21 -10.28 -10.37
N ALA A 539 -17.77 -11.38 -9.86
CA ALA A 539 -17.48 -12.73 -10.34
C ALA A 539 -18.06 -12.95 -11.74
N GLU A 540 -19.31 -12.55 -11.95
CA GLU A 540 -20.01 -12.67 -13.23
C GLU A 540 -19.36 -11.79 -14.33
N ASP A 541 -18.96 -10.55 -14.00
CA ASP A 541 -18.18 -9.69 -14.91
C ASP A 541 -16.81 -10.31 -15.25
N GLY A 542 -16.18 -10.97 -14.27
CA GLY A 542 -15.00 -11.81 -14.49
C GLY A 542 -15.26 -12.96 -15.48
N ILE A 543 -16.39 -13.66 -15.35
CA ILE A 543 -16.78 -14.73 -16.27
C ILE A 543 -16.99 -14.21 -17.70
N VAL A 544 -17.63 -13.05 -17.88
CA VAL A 544 -17.74 -12.41 -19.22
C VAL A 544 -16.36 -12.26 -19.87
N LYS A 545 -15.41 -11.71 -19.12
CA LYS A 545 -14.04 -11.44 -19.59
C LYS A 545 -13.16 -12.69 -19.74
N ILE A 546 -13.55 -13.80 -19.12
CA ILE A 546 -12.90 -15.11 -19.32
C ILE A 546 -13.38 -15.70 -20.64
N LEU A 547 -14.69 -15.64 -20.89
CA LEU A 547 -15.33 -16.24 -22.06
C LEU A 547 -15.08 -15.47 -23.36
N ASP A 548 -14.92 -14.15 -23.31
CA ASP A 548 -14.46 -13.35 -24.46
C ASP A 548 -12.93 -13.50 -24.72
N GLY A 549 -12.23 -14.18 -23.79
CA GLY A 549 -10.80 -14.41 -23.82
C GLY A 549 -9.94 -13.15 -23.61
N THR A 550 -10.45 -12.17 -22.87
CA THR A 550 -9.71 -10.99 -22.42
C THR A 550 -8.74 -11.35 -21.31
N THR A 551 -9.17 -12.15 -20.34
CA THR A 551 -8.35 -12.62 -19.20
C THR A 551 -8.47 -14.15 -19.03
N THR A 552 -7.88 -14.70 -17.99
CA THR A 552 -7.95 -16.13 -17.66
C THR A 552 -8.65 -16.36 -16.33
N LEU A 553 -9.10 -17.59 -16.10
CA LEU A 553 -9.74 -17.98 -14.85
C LEU A 553 -8.80 -17.76 -13.66
N GLU A 554 -7.50 -18.07 -13.82
CA GLU A 554 -6.50 -17.93 -12.77
C GLU A 554 -6.28 -16.47 -12.36
N GLU A 555 -6.41 -15.51 -13.28
CA GLU A 555 -6.31 -14.09 -12.94
C GLU A 555 -7.54 -13.60 -12.16
N VAL A 556 -8.74 -14.01 -12.57
CA VAL A 556 -9.96 -13.61 -11.85
C VAL A 556 -9.99 -14.22 -10.45
N GLN A 557 -9.62 -15.49 -10.28
CA GLN A 557 -9.56 -16.16 -8.97
C GLN A 557 -8.60 -15.52 -7.96
N LYS A 558 -7.57 -14.78 -8.41
CA LYS A 558 -6.65 -14.08 -7.51
C LYS A 558 -7.28 -12.89 -6.80
N VAL A 559 -8.31 -12.30 -7.41
CA VAL A 559 -8.90 -11.03 -6.94
C VAL A 559 -10.37 -11.16 -6.56
N VAL A 560 -11.04 -12.22 -7.01
CA VAL A 560 -12.45 -12.51 -6.77
C VAL A 560 -12.61 -13.98 -6.39
N ASP A 561 -13.43 -14.25 -5.37
CA ASP A 561 -13.82 -15.61 -5.00
C ASP A 561 -14.80 -16.17 -6.05
N LEU A 562 -14.40 -17.24 -6.73
CA LEU A 562 -15.21 -17.93 -7.74
C LEU A 562 -15.76 -19.27 -7.24
N ASP A 563 -15.51 -19.66 -6.00
CA ASP A 563 -15.98 -20.94 -5.49
C ASP A 563 -17.49 -20.94 -5.41
N VAL A 564 -18.16 -21.74 -6.27
CA VAL A 564 -19.62 -21.87 -6.29
C VAL A 564 -20.15 -22.33 -4.91
N GLU A 565 -19.39 -23.17 -4.21
CA GLU A 565 -19.69 -23.56 -2.83
C GLU A 565 -19.49 -22.42 -1.81
N ASN A 566 -18.51 -21.53 -1.99
CA ASN A 566 -18.34 -20.37 -1.08
C ASN A 566 -19.28 -19.22 -1.41
N LEU A 567 -19.72 -19.10 -2.66
CA LEU A 567 -20.83 -18.26 -3.06
C LEU A 567 -22.14 -18.74 -2.39
N THR A 568 -22.30 -20.05 -2.13
CA THR A 568 -23.36 -20.60 -1.26
C THR A 568 -23.03 -20.59 0.25
N LYS A 569 -21.76 -20.55 0.68
CA LYS A 569 -21.35 -20.48 2.10
C LYS A 569 -21.26 -19.06 2.67
N VAL A 570 -21.77 -18.06 1.97
CA VAL A 570 -22.15 -16.78 2.62
C VAL A 570 -23.53 -16.92 3.30
N ASP A 571 -24.29 -17.97 3.00
CA ASP A 571 -25.61 -18.27 3.58
C ASP A 571 -25.58 -19.29 4.76
N ALA A 572 -24.41 -19.55 5.34
CA ALA A 572 -24.26 -20.14 6.67
C ALA A 572 -22.93 -19.67 7.29
N PRO A 573 -22.85 -19.34 8.60
CA PRO A 573 -21.58 -18.99 9.22
C PRO A 573 -20.58 -20.11 8.95
N LYS A 574 -19.45 -19.77 8.29
CA LYS A 574 -18.39 -20.71 7.92
C LYS A 574 -18.15 -21.71 9.05
N GLY A 575 -18.33 -22.99 8.73
CA GLY A 575 -17.86 -24.11 9.52
C GLY A 575 -16.40 -23.87 9.88
N THR A 576 -16.19 -23.79 11.19
CA THR A 576 -14.91 -23.72 11.90
C THR A 576 -13.89 -24.68 11.33
N SER A 577 -12.72 -24.16 10.99
CA SER A 577 -11.48 -24.92 11.13
C SER A 577 -11.47 -25.59 12.49
N VAL A 578 -11.15 -26.88 12.52
CA VAL A 578 -10.82 -27.61 13.75
C VAL A 578 -9.83 -26.75 14.54
N VAL A 579 -10.21 -26.36 15.75
CA VAL A 579 -9.31 -25.63 16.65
C VAL A 579 -8.20 -26.62 17.00
N ASP A 580 -6.98 -26.32 16.58
CA ASP A 580 -5.80 -27.09 16.96
C ASP A 580 -5.51 -26.85 18.46
N THR A 581 -6.05 -27.72 19.30
CA THR A 581 -5.93 -27.65 20.77
C THR A 581 -4.50 -27.88 21.26
N SER A 582 -3.57 -28.24 20.37
CA SER A 582 -2.14 -28.42 20.69
C SER A 582 -1.41 -27.10 20.98
N GLN A 583 -1.97 -25.94 20.59
CA GLN A 583 -1.37 -24.61 20.78
C GLN A 583 -1.97 -23.79 21.94
N MET A 584 -2.93 -24.34 22.69
CA MET A 584 -3.64 -23.61 23.75
C MET A 584 -2.93 -23.68 25.11
N ASN A 585 -2.81 -22.53 25.80
CA ASN A 585 -2.19 -22.39 27.12
C ASN A 585 -3.23 -22.57 28.25
N PRO A 586 -3.19 -23.67 29.02
CA PRO A 586 -4.27 -24.02 29.94
C PRO A 586 -4.34 -23.13 31.19
N ALA A 587 -3.24 -22.48 31.57
CA ALA A 587 -3.24 -21.51 32.66
C ALA A 587 -4.05 -20.25 32.32
N ALA A 588 -4.28 -19.96 31.03
CA ALA A 588 -4.98 -18.76 30.57
C ALA A 588 -6.51 -18.87 30.71
N LEU A 589 -7.07 -20.09 30.73
CA LEU A 589 -8.53 -20.37 30.79
C LEU A 589 -9.26 -19.74 31.97
N PHE A 590 -8.54 -19.48 33.06
CA PHE A 590 -9.10 -18.92 34.30
C PHE A 590 -8.38 -17.65 34.74
N THR A 591 -7.57 -17.07 33.85
CA THR A 591 -7.04 -15.71 34.03
C THR A 591 -8.09 -14.69 33.60
N LYS A 592 -7.92 -13.42 34.02
CA LYS A 592 -8.91 -12.35 33.86
C LYS A 592 -9.30 -11.97 32.41
N LYS A 593 -8.85 -12.72 31.39
CA LYS A 593 -9.24 -12.72 29.96
C LYS A 593 -8.71 -14.00 29.28
N SER A 594 -9.47 -15.09 29.26
CA SER A 594 -9.30 -16.29 28.44
C SER A 594 -9.90 -16.08 27.04
N PRO A 595 -9.07 -15.99 25.99
CA PRO A 595 -9.51 -16.01 24.60
C PRO A 595 -10.34 -17.27 24.27
N GLU A 596 -10.05 -18.38 24.94
CA GLU A 596 -10.67 -19.69 24.70
C GLU A 596 -12.15 -19.74 25.12
N LEU A 597 -12.48 -19.15 26.28
CA LEU A 597 -13.87 -19.01 26.72
C LEU A 597 -14.67 -18.06 25.81
N SER A 598 -14.04 -16.98 25.33
CA SER A 598 -14.66 -16.07 24.35
C SER A 598 -15.01 -16.81 23.06
N VAL A 599 -14.10 -17.64 22.54
CA VAL A 599 -14.32 -18.44 21.32
C VAL A 599 -15.46 -19.45 21.52
N LEU A 600 -15.55 -20.09 22.68
CA LEU A 600 -16.65 -21.01 23.04
C LEU A 600 -18.00 -20.27 23.10
N VAL A 601 -18.05 -19.11 23.74
CA VAL A 601 -19.28 -18.28 23.85
C VAL A 601 -19.72 -17.79 22.47
N ASP A 602 -18.79 -17.34 21.63
CA ASP A 602 -19.09 -16.90 20.26
C ASP A 602 -19.59 -18.05 19.39
N ARG A 603 -19.05 -19.26 19.56
CA ARG A 603 -19.52 -20.45 18.84
C ARG A 603 -20.94 -20.87 19.28
N LEU A 604 -21.24 -20.85 20.58
CA LEU A 604 -22.58 -21.11 21.10
C LEU A 604 -23.59 -20.05 20.62
N ARG A 605 -23.19 -18.78 20.58
CA ARG A 605 -24.02 -17.67 20.07
C ARG A 605 -24.27 -17.82 18.57
N SER A 606 -23.27 -18.26 17.81
CA SER A 606 -23.41 -18.56 16.37
C SER A 606 -24.41 -19.70 16.12
N LEU A 607 -24.29 -20.82 16.82
CA LEU A 607 -25.21 -21.97 16.69
C LEU A 607 -26.63 -21.63 17.17
N GLU A 608 -26.77 -20.84 18.25
CA GLU A 608 -28.08 -20.34 18.69
C GLU A 608 -28.75 -19.51 17.58
N ASN A 609 -28.01 -18.59 16.96
CA ASN A 609 -28.52 -17.74 15.89
C ASN A 609 -28.89 -18.56 14.66
N GLN A 610 -28.06 -19.54 14.28
CA GLN A 610 -28.37 -20.48 13.20
C GLN A 610 -29.70 -21.21 13.45
N GLN A 611 -29.88 -21.79 14.64
CA GLN A 611 -31.11 -22.50 15.02
C GLN A 611 -32.34 -21.59 15.19
N ARG A 612 -32.15 -20.28 15.42
CA ARG A 612 -33.26 -19.30 15.41
C ARG A 612 -33.72 -18.95 14.00
N ILE A 613 -32.80 -18.98 13.03
CA ILE A 613 -33.07 -18.65 11.64
C ILE A 613 -33.66 -19.88 10.93
N ASN A 614 -33.03 -21.05 11.11
CA ASN A 614 -33.42 -22.32 10.51
C ASN A 614 -33.49 -23.41 11.59
N PRO A 615 -34.64 -23.61 12.25
CA PRO A 615 -34.81 -24.61 13.31
C PRO A 615 -34.60 -26.07 12.86
N SER A 616 -34.66 -26.35 11.56
CA SER A 616 -34.50 -27.69 10.97
C SER A 616 -33.06 -28.06 10.62
N ASP A 617 -32.10 -27.17 10.85
CA ASP A 617 -30.69 -27.44 10.58
C ASP A 617 -30.17 -28.53 11.54
N ASN A 618 -29.56 -29.58 11.00
CA ASN A 618 -28.91 -30.59 11.83
C ASN A 618 -27.57 -30.07 12.36
N ILE A 619 -27.52 -29.76 13.65
CA ILE A 619 -26.32 -29.24 14.34
C ILE A 619 -25.65 -30.27 15.26
N THR A 620 -25.97 -31.55 15.09
CA THR A 620 -25.53 -32.63 16.00
C THR A 620 -24.00 -32.74 16.04
N ALA A 621 -23.33 -32.58 14.90
CA ALA A 621 -21.87 -32.65 14.79
C ALA A 621 -21.19 -31.45 15.45
N GLU A 622 -21.79 -30.27 15.36
CA GLU A 622 -21.30 -29.03 15.97
C GLU A 622 -21.46 -29.07 17.49
N ILE A 623 -22.56 -29.64 18.00
CA ILE A 623 -22.75 -29.89 19.43
C ILE A 623 -21.73 -30.92 19.95
N GLU A 624 -21.47 -31.99 19.20
CA GLU A 624 -20.45 -32.99 19.56
C GLU A 624 -19.04 -32.40 19.61
N ASN A 625 -18.71 -31.52 18.67
CA ASN A 625 -17.43 -30.81 18.66
C ASN A 625 -17.28 -29.89 19.89
N LEU A 626 -18.33 -29.16 20.25
CA LEU A 626 -18.35 -28.34 21.47
C LEU A 626 -18.23 -29.19 22.75
N GLU A 627 -18.95 -30.30 22.83
CA GLU A 627 -18.85 -31.26 23.94
C GLU A 627 -17.41 -31.77 24.08
N THR A 628 -16.80 -32.20 22.97
CA THR A 628 -15.44 -32.74 22.95
C THR A 628 -14.41 -31.70 23.35
N THR A 629 -14.54 -30.48 22.83
CA THR A 629 -13.66 -29.35 23.17
C THR A 629 -13.73 -29.06 24.68
N ILE A 630 -14.94 -29.00 25.26
CA ILE A 630 -15.11 -28.75 26.70
C ILE A 630 -14.52 -29.90 27.53
N LEU A 631 -14.74 -31.17 27.13
CA LEU A 631 -14.20 -32.32 27.84
C LEU A 631 -12.68 -32.41 27.77
N GLU A 632 -12.07 -32.07 26.63
CA GLU A 632 -10.61 -32.00 26.48
C GLU A 632 -10.01 -30.92 27.38
N LEU A 633 -10.66 -29.76 27.49
CA LEU A 633 -10.24 -28.69 28.39
C LEU A 633 -10.31 -29.10 29.88
N VAL A 634 -11.27 -29.95 30.24
CA VAL A 634 -11.51 -30.37 31.64
C VAL A 634 -10.63 -31.56 32.06
N LYS A 635 -10.23 -32.43 31.13
CA LYS A 635 -9.51 -33.69 31.40
C LYS A 635 -7.98 -33.62 31.27
N ARG A 636 -7.39 -32.45 31.00
CA ARG A 636 -5.92 -32.36 30.89
C ARG A 636 -5.23 -32.45 32.27
N PRO A 637 -4.06 -33.10 32.39
CA PRO A 637 -3.41 -33.41 33.67
C PRO A 637 -3.02 -32.18 34.52
N ASP A 638 -2.82 -31.04 33.87
CA ASP A 638 -2.49 -29.74 34.47
C ASP A 638 -3.72 -29.04 35.07
N ALA A 639 -4.91 -29.25 34.50
CA ALA A 639 -6.17 -28.82 35.11
C ALA A 639 -6.46 -29.63 36.39
N GLU A 640 -6.23 -30.95 36.38
CA GLU A 640 -6.45 -31.81 37.55
C GLU A 640 -5.53 -31.48 38.74
N ALA A 641 -4.30 -31.02 38.49
CA ALA A 641 -3.34 -30.63 39.52
C ALA A 641 -3.79 -29.41 40.35
N VAL A 642 -4.63 -28.53 39.79
CA VAL A 642 -5.06 -27.26 40.42
C VAL A 642 -6.41 -27.39 41.16
N VAL A 643 -7.20 -28.44 40.88
CA VAL A 643 -8.50 -28.71 41.54
C VAL A 643 -8.36 -28.94 43.06
N GLY A 644 -7.18 -29.32 43.54
CA GLY A 644 -6.91 -29.58 44.95
C GLY A 644 -6.58 -28.33 45.79
N GLU A 645 -6.22 -27.20 45.17
CA GLU A 645 -5.64 -26.04 45.87
C GLU A 645 -6.56 -24.80 45.92
N ASP A 646 -7.53 -24.67 44.99
CA ASP A 646 -8.43 -23.51 44.90
C ASP A 646 -9.91 -23.90 44.78
N GLN A 647 -10.74 -23.38 45.70
CA GLN A 647 -12.17 -23.67 45.79
C GLN A 647 -12.98 -23.08 44.63
N ASP A 648 -12.53 -21.97 44.03
CA ASP A 648 -13.15 -21.34 42.86
C ASP A 648 -12.87 -22.14 41.58
N PHE A 649 -11.70 -22.79 41.51
CA PHE A 649 -11.33 -23.69 40.43
C PHE A 649 -12.16 -24.98 40.46
N ALA A 650 -12.36 -25.57 41.64
CA ALA A 650 -13.20 -26.76 41.82
C ALA A 650 -14.68 -26.51 41.47
N ASN A 651 -15.19 -25.27 41.62
CA ASN A 651 -16.53 -24.88 41.20
C ASN A 651 -16.62 -24.67 39.68
N SER A 652 -15.59 -24.08 39.08
CA SER A 652 -15.50 -23.86 37.63
C SER A 652 -15.35 -25.18 36.85
N HIS A 653 -14.56 -26.13 37.37
CA HIS A 653 -14.39 -27.48 36.81
C HIS A 653 -15.70 -28.28 36.86
N ARG A 654 -16.47 -28.20 37.96
CA ARG A 654 -17.81 -28.78 38.06
C ARG A 654 -18.80 -28.15 37.09
N THR A 655 -18.71 -26.84 36.88
CA THR A 655 -19.56 -26.12 35.93
C THR A 655 -19.26 -26.55 34.49
N MET A 656 -18.00 -26.64 34.09
CA MET A 656 -17.61 -27.09 32.75
C MET A 656 -18.02 -28.54 32.47
N ASN A 657 -17.92 -29.44 33.45
CA ASN A 657 -18.47 -30.80 33.32
C ASN A 657 -19.99 -30.80 33.12
N ARG A 658 -20.72 -29.98 33.90
CA ARG A 658 -22.18 -29.84 33.76
C ARG A 658 -22.57 -29.29 32.39
N LEU A 659 -21.78 -28.36 31.83
CA LEU A 659 -21.99 -27.82 30.50
C LEU A 659 -21.78 -28.87 29.40
N ALA A 660 -20.76 -29.72 29.53
CA ALA A 660 -20.55 -30.85 28.61
C ALA A 660 -21.73 -31.84 28.66
N ASP A 661 -22.24 -32.15 29.85
CA ASP A 661 -23.41 -33.01 30.02
C ASP A 661 -24.68 -32.40 29.39
N ASN A 662 -24.90 -31.09 29.58
CA ASN A 662 -26.01 -30.37 28.94
C ASN A 662 -25.95 -30.40 27.41
N LEU A 663 -24.74 -30.30 26.83
CA LEU A 663 -24.53 -30.41 25.39
C LEU A 663 -24.74 -31.84 24.90
N ARG A 664 -24.31 -32.85 25.66
CA ARG A 664 -24.57 -34.27 25.35
C ARG A 664 -26.07 -34.59 25.34
N ASP A 665 -26.82 -34.08 26.31
CA ASP A 665 -28.26 -34.24 26.38
C ASP A 665 -28.95 -33.57 25.20
N LEU A 666 -28.51 -32.35 24.85
CA LEU A 666 -28.99 -31.64 23.68
C LEU A 666 -28.70 -32.40 22.38
N ARG A 667 -27.49 -32.92 22.21
CA ARG A 667 -27.11 -33.75 21.06
C ARG A 667 -28.02 -34.96 20.92
N THR A 668 -28.26 -35.68 22.03
CA THR A 668 -29.12 -36.86 22.08
C THR A 668 -30.57 -36.51 21.74
N HIS A 669 -31.05 -35.35 22.18
CA HIS A 669 -32.37 -34.85 21.84
C HIS A 669 -32.49 -34.50 20.36
N GLN A 670 -31.51 -33.77 19.81
CA GLN A 670 -31.45 -33.33 18.42
C GLN A 670 -31.31 -34.49 17.42
N THR A 671 -30.63 -35.58 17.82
CA THR A 671 -30.57 -36.81 17.02
C THR A 671 -31.94 -37.49 16.89
N LYS A 672 -32.84 -37.29 17.87
CA LYS A 672 -34.20 -37.87 17.88
C LYS A 672 -35.27 -36.92 17.35
N ASN A 673 -35.12 -35.61 17.60
CA ASN A 673 -36.05 -34.54 17.25
C ASN A 673 -35.24 -33.29 16.78
N PRO A 674 -34.80 -33.25 15.52
CA PRO A 674 -33.93 -32.19 15.02
C PRO A 674 -34.59 -30.80 15.01
N ASP A 675 -35.91 -30.72 14.84
CA ASP A 675 -36.62 -29.44 14.67
C ASP A 675 -37.02 -28.73 15.98
N GLU A 676 -36.68 -29.27 17.16
CA GLU A 676 -37.28 -28.82 18.42
C GLU A 676 -36.26 -28.32 19.46
N GLY A 677 -36.42 -27.07 19.88
CA GLY A 677 -35.88 -26.53 21.15
C GLY A 677 -34.38 -26.24 21.22
N ALA A 678 -33.60 -26.48 20.17
CA ALA A 678 -32.13 -26.33 20.19
C ALA A 678 -31.64 -24.91 20.51
N ALA A 679 -32.21 -23.89 19.87
CA ALA A 679 -31.83 -22.50 20.16
C ALA A 679 -31.99 -22.13 21.64
N LYS A 680 -33.08 -22.59 22.28
CA LYS A 680 -33.34 -22.33 23.71
C LYS A 680 -32.36 -23.07 24.62
N ALA A 681 -31.96 -24.29 24.25
CA ALA A 681 -30.99 -25.07 25.01
C ALA A 681 -29.56 -24.51 24.87
N LEU A 682 -29.14 -24.14 23.66
CA LEU A 682 -27.85 -23.48 23.39
C LEU A 682 -27.73 -22.14 24.13
N ARG A 683 -28.82 -21.37 24.14
CA ARG A 683 -28.90 -20.12 24.90
C ARG A 683 -28.68 -20.33 26.40
N ARG A 684 -29.28 -21.36 26.99
CA ARG A 684 -29.10 -21.69 28.42
C ARG A 684 -27.65 -22.05 28.73
N VAL A 685 -27.03 -22.86 27.88
CA VAL A 685 -25.61 -23.25 27.98
C VAL A 685 -24.71 -22.01 27.89
N ARG A 686 -24.99 -21.09 26.95
CA ARG A 686 -24.24 -19.83 26.83
C ARG A 686 -24.42 -18.92 28.04
N GLU A 687 -25.66 -18.70 28.47
CA GLU A 687 -25.96 -17.82 29.62
C GLU A 687 -25.29 -18.34 30.91
N GLU A 688 -25.19 -19.66 31.07
CA GLU A 688 -24.50 -20.28 32.20
C GLU A 688 -22.99 -20.00 32.21
N ILE A 689 -22.34 -19.87 31.04
CA ILE A 689 -20.94 -19.45 30.90
C ILE A 689 -20.81 -17.94 31.16
N GLU A 690 -21.69 -17.12 30.57
CA GLU A 690 -21.66 -15.65 30.65
C GLU A 690 -21.97 -15.11 32.07
N HIS A 691 -22.74 -15.85 32.88
CA HIS A 691 -23.19 -15.41 34.20
C HIS A 691 -22.44 -16.04 35.39
N HIS A 692 -21.53 -17.00 35.16
CA HIS A 692 -20.75 -17.59 36.24
C HIS A 692 -19.57 -16.68 36.61
N ASP A 693 -19.52 -16.15 37.84
CA ASP A 693 -18.62 -15.05 38.24
C ASP A 693 -17.12 -15.27 38.00
N VAL A 694 -16.66 -16.53 38.03
CA VAL A 694 -15.27 -16.90 37.72
C VAL A 694 -15.03 -16.95 36.21
N LEU A 695 -15.99 -17.48 35.44
CA LEU A 695 -15.91 -17.56 33.98
C LEU A 695 -16.14 -16.19 33.34
N LYS A 696 -16.95 -15.32 33.94
CA LYS A 696 -17.18 -13.93 33.55
C LYS A 696 -15.98 -13.01 33.76
N LYS A 697 -15.11 -13.34 34.71
CA LYS A 697 -13.83 -12.65 34.85
C LYS A 697 -12.85 -13.10 33.78
N ALA A 698 -13.04 -14.30 33.20
CA ALA A 698 -12.18 -14.85 32.16
C ALA A 698 -12.71 -14.61 30.73
N ALA A 699 -14.02 -14.62 30.47
CA ALA A 699 -14.60 -14.16 29.21
C ALA A 699 -14.54 -12.63 29.12
#